data_AF-A0A2S7CAN7-F1
#
_entry.id   AF-A0A2S7CAN7-F1
#
_cell.length_a   1.000
_cell.length_b   1.000
_cell.length_c   1.000
_cell.angle_alpha   90.00
_cell.angle_beta   90.00
_cell.angle_gamma   90.00
#
_symmetry.space_group_name_H-M   'P 1'
#
loop_
_entity.id
_entity.type
_entity.pdbx_description
1 polymer ?
#
loop_
_entity_poly.entity_id
_entity_poly.type
_entity_poly.pdbx_seq_one_letter_code
_entity_poly.pdbx_strand_id
1 'polypeptide(L)'
;MRISPSQLSVPPAAALATPTHATPSTPANVPHLPGGNQPPGTRPRRRGANVPPLVPLPDSAMTGAQALVAIDGEFSEQRLVEVQARQITVQAAQSTLSKYLAQAGTARNGDSIAERFAAGTLQPVYLDSAAFTAMARGLSGRARAAAGPVLVDAEHGRIIFDLKRAFAAGDHFSDPALSALRKALDLPGLGLATPDWLQPGSSAPPRRKLQQAAQYHGHEVPAQDGGAAFFKANDHHLVAGKQALLRKHRKELIHENYFQAPSTRALGKDVMVHRGLFDNHAGIPENSLAAIDRAYEQGYRNLELDVEVSADGVPVLMHDFSIGRMTDDPQNRLVSQVPFAQLRQMPLVIRNPVDGNFVKTDQAIAAVEQALEHVLQKPEAMSVALDCKEDTAEPVAMLLMRRPELRKAAAIKLYAKYYTGGFDQFVANLYTHYQINPLHSQDAPRRAALDRLLSKINVVPVFSQGMLADQQLRDFFPGKDTGPEGLADTAVQWLESWNRMRPVIVEAVATNADTDAGKAMELTRTRLRQPDSAYAQAAFSSGYRYEDFSLPRANHEKDYYVWRNFGEMQKLSNEAFGIQRTTAGAFRDAGESLLTDQPEEELLALLENRTLARGHTGMELDLPPETPIDSARDAQIVQQRSSEFRAASKPADPALVAAVREGRVLDRSVELQHDPAARRAVDARAESLGRLNAQYRGAPVSHYLNAQAEQIEPEQ
;
A
#
# COMPACT_ATOMS: atom_id res chain seq x y z
N MET A 1 -9.46 54.24 -24.51
CA MET A 1 -9.30 55.18 -23.37
C MET A 1 -8.37 54.55 -22.34
N ARG A 2 -7.47 55.34 -21.74
CA ARG A 2 -6.56 54.90 -20.66
C ARG A 2 -7.19 55.24 -19.30
N ILE A 3 -7.06 54.37 -18.31
CA ILE A 3 -6.91 54.77 -16.90
C ILE A 3 -5.81 53.87 -16.30
N SER A 4 -4.89 54.48 -15.55
CA SER A 4 -3.70 53.86 -14.94
C SER A 4 -3.84 53.83 -13.41
N PRO A 5 -3.01 53.09 -12.65
CA PRO A 5 -3.32 52.70 -11.28
C PRO A 5 -2.89 53.74 -10.21
N SER A 6 -3.37 53.53 -8.98
CA SER A 6 -2.96 54.30 -7.79
C SER A 6 -1.92 53.53 -6.95
N GLN A 7 -0.96 54.25 -6.36
CA GLN A 7 0.11 53.75 -5.48
C GLN A 7 -0.02 54.30 -4.05
N LEU A 8 0.92 53.88 -3.18
CA LEU A 8 1.28 54.38 -1.83
C LEU A 8 0.53 53.69 -0.65
N SER A 9 1.14 53.36 0.50
CA SER A 9 2.54 53.54 0.98
C SER A 9 2.90 52.64 2.19
N VAL A 10 4.19 52.45 2.44
CA VAL A 10 4.88 51.83 3.62
C VAL A 10 5.82 52.95 4.18
N PRO A 11 6.15 53.14 5.50
CA PRO A 11 6.69 52.17 6.50
C PRO A 11 6.31 52.54 7.99
N PRO A 12 7.09 52.29 9.09
CA PRO A 12 8.19 51.35 9.37
C PRO A 12 8.00 50.47 10.65
N ALA A 13 9.03 49.69 11.01
CA ALA A 13 9.07 48.73 12.13
C ALA A 13 9.52 49.30 13.50
N ALA A 14 9.31 48.53 14.57
CA ALA A 14 9.96 48.67 15.89
C ALA A 14 10.14 47.30 16.57
N ALA A 15 11.13 47.15 17.46
CA ALA A 15 11.62 45.85 17.96
C ALA A 15 11.65 45.70 19.50
N LEU A 16 11.57 44.44 19.95
CA LEU A 16 12.10 43.79 21.17
C LEU A 16 12.40 44.61 22.46
N ALA A 17 11.85 44.14 23.59
CA ALA A 17 12.48 44.20 24.92
C ALA A 17 11.97 43.12 25.90
N THR A 18 12.86 42.58 26.73
CA THR A 18 12.63 41.85 28.01
C THR A 18 13.10 42.77 29.19
N PRO A 19 13.25 42.41 30.51
CA PRO A 19 13.08 41.16 31.28
C PRO A 19 12.49 41.31 32.74
N THR A 20 12.75 40.32 33.64
CA THR A 20 12.93 40.36 35.14
C THR A 20 11.85 40.02 36.22
N HIS A 21 12.05 38.85 36.87
CA HIS A 21 11.98 38.40 38.30
C HIS A 21 11.19 39.08 39.47
N ALA A 22 10.54 38.24 40.32
CA ALA A 22 10.83 37.98 41.77
C ALA A 22 9.62 37.74 42.76
N THR A 23 9.86 36.94 43.81
CA THR A 23 9.01 36.28 44.86
C THR A 23 8.52 37.16 46.06
N PRO A 24 7.56 36.73 46.95
CA PRO A 24 7.84 35.90 48.17
C PRO A 24 6.67 35.01 48.75
N SER A 25 6.77 34.52 50.00
CA SER A 25 6.06 33.30 50.53
C SER A 25 5.57 33.28 52.02
N THR A 26 4.38 32.67 52.30
CA THR A 26 3.86 32.06 53.60
C THR A 26 3.65 32.98 54.85
N PRO A 27 2.95 32.58 55.99
CA PRO A 27 2.51 31.25 56.49
C PRO A 27 1.11 31.05 57.19
N ALA A 28 0.71 29.76 57.36
CA ALA A 28 -0.03 29.01 58.43
C ALA A 28 -1.11 29.59 59.40
N ASN A 29 -2.19 28.80 59.70
CA ASN A 29 -2.41 28.18 61.05
C ASN A 29 -3.55 27.11 61.15
N VAL A 30 -3.54 26.28 62.22
CA VAL A 30 -4.50 25.18 62.54
C VAL A 30 -4.81 25.12 64.07
N PRO A 31 -6.02 24.73 64.55
CA PRO A 31 -6.32 24.57 66.00
C PRO A 31 -6.10 23.16 66.61
N HIS A 32 -5.93 23.10 67.94
CA HIS A 32 -5.65 21.92 68.81
C HIS A 32 -6.92 21.22 69.38
N LEU A 33 -7.00 19.88 69.54
CA LEU A 33 -6.64 19.01 70.71
C LEU A 33 -7.37 19.34 72.04
N PRO A 34 -7.92 18.34 72.80
CA PRO A 34 -7.22 17.22 73.48
C PRO A 34 -7.88 15.84 73.20
N GLY A 35 -7.61 14.69 73.86
CA GLY A 35 -6.58 14.23 74.84
C GLY A 35 -7.06 13.06 75.74
N GLY A 36 -6.20 12.12 76.16
CA GLY A 36 -6.53 10.98 77.06
C GLY A 36 -5.43 9.91 77.18
N ASN A 37 -5.18 9.36 78.38
CA ASN A 37 -3.94 8.65 78.76
C ASN A 37 -3.92 7.11 78.59
N GLN A 38 -2.79 6.54 78.12
CA GLN A 38 -2.14 5.34 78.70
C GLN A 38 -0.76 5.02 78.04
N PRO A 39 0.27 4.56 78.79
CA PRO A 39 1.57 4.07 78.27
C PRO A 39 1.74 2.54 78.46
N PRO A 40 2.89 1.92 78.12
CA PRO A 40 3.35 1.69 76.76
C PRO A 40 3.50 0.18 76.46
N GLY A 41 2.73 -0.33 75.48
CA GLY A 41 2.87 -1.69 74.94
C GLY A 41 3.24 -1.65 73.45
N THR A 42 4.03 -2.60 72.98
CA THR A 42 4.57 -2.65 71.60
C THR A 42 3.47 -2.50 70.55
N ARG A 43 3.41 -1.33 69.89
CA ARG A 43 2.45 -1.10 68.80
C ARG A 43 2.69 -2.12 67.67
N PRO A 44 1.65 -2.83 67.19
CA PRO A 44 1.77 -3.61 65.97
C PRO A 44 2.17 -2.70 64.80
N ARG A 45 2.91 -3.26 63.83
CA ARG A 45 3.30 -2.56 62.59
C ARG A 45 2.07 -1.85 61.98
N ARG A 46 2.22 -0.56 61.66
CA ARG A 46 1.15 0.30 61.11
C ARG A 46 0.39 -0.42 59.97
N ARG A 47 -0.88 -0.75 60.20
CA ARG A 47 -1.89 -0.72 59.12
C ARG A 47 -2.07 0.75 58.72
N GLY A 48 -2.21 1.03 57.42
CA GLY A 48 -2.44 2.41 56.97
C GLY A 48 -2.23 2.66 55.48
N ALA A 49 -3.16 2.19 54.65
CA ALA A 49 -3.55 2.85 53.40
C ALA A 49 -5.03 2.50 53.16
N ASN A 50 -5.89 3.50 53.01
CA ASN A 50 -7.33 3.29 52.88
C ASN A 50 -7.64 2.62 51.52
N VAL A 51 -8.41 1.53 51.56
CA VAL A 51 -9.01 0.91 50.38
C VAL A 51 -10.44 1.48 50.26
N PRO A 52 -10.89 1.97 49.09
CA PRO A 52 -12.27 2.40 48.91
C PRO A 52 -13.25 1.25 49.16
N PRO A 53 -14.46 1.51 49.70
CA PRO A 53 -15.43 0.46 49.98
C PRO A 53 -15.86 -0.24 48.69
N LEU A 54 -15.89 -1.57 48.72
CA LEU A 54 -16.48 -2.38 47.65
C LEU A 54 -17.99 -2.47 47.88
N VAL A 55 -18.75 -2.27 46.81
CA VAL A 55 -20.22 -2.18 46.85
C VAL A 55 -20.81 -3.00 45.70
N PRO A 56 -21.92 -3.72 45.90
CA PRO A 56 -22.56 -4.46 44.81
C PRO A 56 -23.17 -3.52 43.78
N LEU A 57 -22.97 -3.79 42.49
CA LEU A 57 -23.62 -3.08 41.40
C LEU A 57 -25.01 -3.71 41.14
N PRO A 58 -26.13 -2.99 41.33
CA PRO A 58 -27.46 -3.47 40.95
C PRO A 58 -27.52 -3.88 39.48
N ASP A 59 -28.43 -4.80 39.15
CA ASP A 59 -28.73 -5.27 37.79
C ASP A 59 -27.54 -5.86 36.98
N SER A 60 -26.39 -6.05 37.61
CA SER A 60 -25.22 -6.76 37.07
C SER A 60 -25.31 -8.29 37.24
N ALA A 61 -26.40 -8.83 37.80
CA ALA A 61 -26.51 -10.23 38.19
C ALA A 61 -26.82 -11.23 37.04
N MET A 62 -26.42 -10.90 35.79
CA MET A 62 -26.68 -11.70 34.58
C MET A 62 -26.25 -13.18 34.67
N THR A 63 -25.27 -13.49 35.53
CA THR A 63 -24.72 -14.83 35.74
C THR A 63 -24.99 -15.40 37.14
N GLY A 64 -25.89 -14.78 37.91
CA GLY A 64 -26.34 -15.26 39.23
C GLY A 64 -25.61 -14.64 40.44
N ALA A 65 -24.61 -13.79 40.23
CA ALA A 65 -23.94 -13.02 41.29
C ALA A 65 -23.75 -11.56 40.87
N GLN A 66 -24.00 -10.62 41.80
CA GLN A 66 -23.76 -9.19 41.56
C GLN A 66 -22.26 -8.91 41.48
N ALA A 67 -21.86 -8.11 40.50
CA ALA A 67 -20.50 -7.59 40.39
C ALA A 67 -20.20 -6.63 41.55
N LEU A 68 -18.98 -6.68 42.09
CA LEU A 68 -18.51 -5.67 43.03
C LEU A 68 -17.80 -4.53 42.28
N VAL A 69 -18.05 -3.31 42.71
CA VAL A 69 -17.40 -2.09 42.21
C VAL A 69 -16.79 -1.30 43.36
N ALA A 70 -15.68 -0.61 43.11
CA ALA A 70 -15.18 0.44 43.99
C ALA A 70 -15.74 1.79 43.49
N ILE A 71 -16.67 2.39 44.24
CA ILE A 71 -17.46 3.55 43.79
C ILE A 71 -16.80 4.88 44.18
N ASP A 72 -16.89 5.85 43.27
CA ASP A 72 -16.88 7.30 43.55
C ASP A 72 -17.92 8.07 42.67
N GLY A 73 -18.87 7.38 42.01
CA GLY A 73 -19.90 8.02 41.16
C GLY A 73 -20.94 7.06 40.56
N GLU A 74 -21.96 7.61 39.90
CA GLU A 74 -23.05 6.86 39.25
C GLU A 74 -22.60 6.09 38.00
N PHE A 75 -23.17 4.89 37.77
CA PHE A 75 -22.85 4.03 36.64
C PHE A 75 -23.85 4.24 35.49
N SER A 76 -23.37 4.54 34.28
CA SER A 76 -24.22 4.64 33.08
C SER A 76 -24.63 3.26 32.54
N GLU A 77 -25.76 3.19 31.83
CA GLU A 77 -26.25 1.95 31.18
C GLU A 77 -25.18 1.31 30.27
N GLN A 78 -24.43 2.12 29.53
CA GLN A 78 -23.34 1.65 28.66
C GLN A 78 -22.23 0.93 29.47
N ARG A 79 -21.93 1.37 30.69
CA ARG A 79 -20.98 0.68 31.57
C ARG A 79 -21.57 -0.54 32.25
N LEU A 80 -22.87 -0.57 32.52
CA LEU A 80 -23.55 -1.79 32.99
C LEU A 80 -23.45 -2.91 31.94
N VAL A 81 -23.73 -2.61 30.67
CA VAL A 81 -23.60 -3.55 29.55
C VAL A 81 -22.16 -4.08 29.40
N GLU A 82 -21.15 -3.21 29.56
CA GLU A 82 -19.75 -3.66 29.55
C GLU A 82 -19.42 -4.63 30.70
N VAL A 83 -19.90 -4.35 31.91
CA VAL A 83 -19.70 -5.22 33.08
C VAL A 83 -20.34 -6.58 32.83
N GLN A 84 -21.59 -6.61 32.37
CA GLN A 84 -22.34 -7.82 32.04
C GLN A 84 -21.63 -8.66 30.97
N ALA A 85 -21.17 -8.04 29.86
CA ALA A 85 -20.45 -8.74 28.81
C ALA A 85 -19.17 -9.43 29.34
N ARG A 86 -18.45 -8.78 30.25
CA ARG A 86 -17.20 -9.30 30.81
C ARG A 86 -17.42 -10.38 31.89
N GLN A 87 -18.56 -10.38 32.58
CA GLN A 87 -18.96 -11.49 33.45
C GLN A 87 -19.20 -12.78 32.65
N ILE A 88 -19.84 -12.69 31.47
CA ILE A 88 -20.05 -13.83 30.56
C ILE A 88 -18.70 -14.41 30.11
N THR A 89 -17.74 -13.56 29.73
CA THR A 89 -16.39 -14.00 29.34
C THR A 89 -15.66 -14.72 30.48
N VAL A 90 -15.72 -14.21 31.71
CA VAL A 90 -15.09 -14.85 32.88
C VAL A 90 -15.73 -16.22 33.15
N GLN A 91 -17.07 -16.32 33.11
CA GLN A 91 -17.77 -17.59 33.33
C GLN A 91 -17.42 -18.65 32.26
N ALA A 92 -17.27 -18.24 30.99
CA ALA A 92 -16.82 -19.13 29.92
C ALA A 92 -15.39 -19.65 30.16
N ALA A 93 -14.49 -18.81 30.64
CA ALA A 93 -13.12 -19.21 31.01
C ALA A 93 -13.10 -20.19 32.22
N GLN A 94 -13.90 -19.92 33.26
CA GLN A 94 -14.05 -20.80 34.43
C GLN A 94 -14.59 -22.18 34.04
N SER A 95 -15.64 -22.22 33.23
CA SER A 95 -16.22 -23.46 32.67
C SER A 95 -15.20 -24.25 31.85
N THR A 96 -14.41 -23.56 31.02
CA THR A 96 -13.38 -24.17 30.18
C THR A 96 -12.24 -24.76 31.03
N LEU A 97 -11.72 -24.02 32.00
CA LEU A 97 -10.67 -24.51 32.90
C LEU A 97 -11.17 -25.68 33.76
N SER A 98 -12.39 -25.58 34.30
CA SER A 98 -13.04 -26.68 35.05
C SER A 98 -13.14 -27.97 34.26
N LYS A 99 -13.47 -27.92 32.95
CA LYS A 99 -13.49 -29.11 32.09
C LYS A 99 -12.12 -29.76 31.97
N TYR A 100 -11.06 -28.97 31.75
CA TYR A 100 -9.70 -29.50 31.66
C TYR A 100 -9.19 -30.05 33.00
N LEU A 101 -9.48 -29.40 34.13
CA LEU A 101 -9.16 -29.93 35.46
C LEU A 101 -9.89 -31.24 35.77
N ALA A 102 -11.15 -31.37 35.33
CA ALA A 102 -11.94 -32.60 35.53
C ALA A 102 -11.44 -33.78 34.67
N GLN A 103 -10.97 -33.52 33.44
CA GLN A 103 -10.52 -34.55 32.49
C GLN A 103 -9.22 -35.27 32.89
N ALA A 104 -8.40 -34.65 33.73
CA ALA A 104 -7.01 -35.09 33.93
C ALA A 104 -6.77 -36.04 35.12
N GLY A 105 -7.77 -36.27 35.98
CA GLY A 105 -7.78 -37.38 36.95
C GLY A 105 -6.74 -37.35 38.08
N THR A 106 -5.93 -36.31 38.22
CA THR A 106 -4.89 -36.21 39.25
C THR A 106 -5.45 -35.83 40.63
N ALA A 107 -4.74 -36.20 41.69
CA ALA A 107 -5.12 -35.87 43.06
C ALA A 107 -4.98 -34.36 43.30
N ARG A 108 -6.12 -33.71 43.54
CA ARG A 108 -6.27 -32.24 43.59
C ARG A 108 -5.61 -31.62 44.81
N ASN A 109 -5.08 -30.42 44.64
CA ASN A 109 -4.53 -29.63 45.74
C ASN A 109 -5.45 -28.41 45.95
N GLY A 110 -6.48 -28.63 46.78
CA GLY A 110 -7.75 -27.88 46.79
C GLY A 110 -7.67 -26.36 47.00
N ASP A 111 -6.53 -25.84 47.45
CA ASP A 111 -6.30 -24.41 47.70
C ASP A 111 -5.57 -23.67 46.57
N SER A 112 -5.27 -24.34 45.44
CA SER A 112 -4.61 -23.67 44.32
C SER A 112 -5.47 -22.56 43.69
N ILE A 113 -4.85 -21.47 43.27
CA ILE A 113 -5.54 -20.33 42.63
C ILE A 113 -6.27 -20.78 41.35
N ALA A 114 -5.72 -21.75 40.63
CA ALA A 114 -6.34 -22.34 39.44
C ALA A 114 -7.63 -23.10 39.77
N GLU A 115 -7.63 -23.93 40.83
CA GLU A 115 -8.81 -24.63 41.29
C GLU A 115 -9.86 -23.66 41.85
N ARG A 116 -9.46 -22.65 42.66
CA ARG A 116 -10.35 -21.61 43.19
C ARG A 116 -10.97 -20.74 42.09
N PHE A 117 -10.20 -20.38 41.07
CA PHE A 117 -10.74 -19.67 39.90
C PHE A 117 -11.72 -20.54 39.10
N ALA A 118 -11.35 -21.77 38.78
CA ALA A 118 -12.20 -22.70 38.03
C ALA A 118 -13.51 -23.03 38.76
N ALA A 119 -13.46 -23.18 40.09
CA ALA A 119 -14.61 -23.39 40.96
C ALA A 119 -15.47 -22.12 41.19
N GLY A 120 -15.06 -20.96 40.65
CA GLY A 120 -15.81 -19.72 40.78
C GLY A 120 -15.75 -19.07 42.15
N THR A 121 -14.83 -19.48 43.04
CA THR A 121 -14.73 -18.96 44.41
C THR A 121 -13.94 -17.66 44.54
N LEU A 122 -13.38 -17.14 43.43
CA LEU A 122 -12.75 -15.82 43.35
C LEU A 122 -13.76 -14.78 42.84
N GLN A 123 -13.99 -13.72 43.61
CA GLN A 123 -15.00 -12.70 43.29
C GLN A 123 -14.43 -11.59 42.38
N PRO A 124 -15.10 -11.23 41.27
CA PRO A 124 -14.68 -10.14 40.41
C PRO A 124 -15.01 -8.77 41.00
N VAL A 125 -13.99 -7.89 40.97
CA VAL A 125 -14.09 -6.50 41.39
C VAL A 125 -13.71 -5.60 40.20
N TYR A 126 -14.56 -4.64 39.88
CA TYR A 126 -14.32 -3.68 38.82
C TYR A 126 -13.96 -2.31 39.41
N LEU A 127 -12.82 -1.77 39.00
CA LEU A 127 -12.24 -0.53 39.53
C LEU A 127 -12.31 0.59 38.49
N ASP A 128 -12.65 1.80 38.93
CA ASP A 128 -12.43 3.01 38.14
C ASP A 128 -10.98 3.52 38.26
N SER A 129 -10.53 4.23 37.22
CA SER A 129 -9.17 4.71 37.01
C SER A 129 -8.68 5.68 38.09
N ALA A 130 -9.56 6.54 38.63
CA ALA A 130 -9.20 7.49 39.68
C ALA A 130 -8.97 6.78 41.02
N ALA A 131 -9.92 5.94 41.45
CA ALA A 131 -9.84 5.15 42.69
C ALA A 131 -8.66 4.16 42.67
N PHE A 132 -8.42 3.54 41.52
CA PHE A 132 -7.24 2.69 41.27
C PHE A 132 -5.92 3.47 41.44
N THR A 133 -5.83 4.70 40.91
CA THR A 133 -4.64 5.57 41.04
C THR A 133 -4.43 6.07 42.48
N ALA A 134 -5.48 6.15 43.30
CA ALA A 134 -5.35 6.37 44.75
C ALA A 134 -4.80 5.13 45.46
N MET A 135 -5.38 3.95 45.21
CA MET A 135 -4.97 2.67 45.81
C MET A 135 -3.50 2.32 45.50
N ALA A 136 -3.08 2.46 44.23
CA ALA A 136 -1.74 2.10 43.76
C ALA A 136 -0.60 2.90 44.43
N ARG A 137 -0.90 4.06 45.04
CA ARG A 137 0.09 4.86 45.80
C ARG A 137 0.49 4.22 47.14
N GLY A 138 -0.32 3.30 47.69
CA GLY A 138 0.00 2.57 48.93
C GLY A 138 0.75 1.24 48.72
N LEU A 139 0.95 0.82 47.47
CA LEU A 139 1.54 -0.48 47.15
C LEU A 139 3.08 -0.41 47.07
N SER A 140 3.75 -1.52 47.41
CA SER A 140 5.21 -1.62 47.31
C SER A 140 5.70 -1.57 45.85
N GLY A 141 6.96 -1.18 45.63
CA GLY A 141 7.48 -0.86 44.29
C GLY A 141 7.31 -1.96 43.22
N ARG A 142 7.28 -3.24 43.59
CA ARG A 142 6.96 -4.35 42.66
C ARG A 142 5.46 -4.50 42.38
N ALA A 143 4.60 -4.20 43.34
CA ALA A 143 3.14 -4.28 43.17
C ALA A 143 2.58 -3.06 42.39
N ARG A 144 3.24 -1.91 42.49
CA ARG A 144 2.89 -0.69 41.74
C ARG A 144 3.07 -0.79 40.22
N ALA A 145 3.81 -1.79 39.74
CA ALA A 145 4.16 -1.99 38.33
C ALA A 145 3.30 -3.04 37.59
N ALA A 146 2.33 -3.67 38.27
CA ALA A 146 1.62 -4.86 37.77
C ALA A 146 0.09 -4.71 37.82
N ALA A 147 -0.41 -3.50 37.57
CA ALA A 147 -1.73 -3.10 38.04
C ALA A 147 -2.69 -2.72 36.89
N GLY A 148 -3.85 -3.35 36.93
CA GLY A 148 -5.09 -3.06 36.23
C GLY A 148 -6.23 -3.84 36.92
N PRO A 149 -7.44 -3.93 36.35
CA PRO A 149 -8.68 -4.39 37.03
C PRO A 149 -8.60 -5.77 37.74
N VAL A 150 -8.67 -5.71 39.08
CA VAL A 150 -8.25 -6.74 40.06
C VAL A 150 -9.36 -7.72 40.49
N LEU A 151 -9.10 -9.03 40.59
CA LEU A 151 -9.90 -9.93 41.44
C LEU A 151 -9.40 -9.89 42.91
N VAL A 152 -10.30 -10.01 43.89
CA VAL A 152 -9.94 -9.98 45.32
C VAL A 152 -10.29 -11.29 46.01
N ASP A 153 -9.32 -11.88 46.71
CA ASP A 153 -9.54 -12.97 47.65
C ASP A 153 -10.03 -12.40 48.99
N ALA A 154 -11.33 -12.56 49.27
CA ALA A 154 -11.99 -11.98 50.43
C ALA A 154 -11.51 -12.54 51.78
N GLU A 155 -10.97 -13.77 51.80
CA GLU A 155 -10.48 -14.41 53.05
C GLU A 155 -9.07 -13.94 53.43
N HIS A 156 -8.22 -13.65 52.43
CA HIS A 156 -6.78 -13.44 52.64
C HIS A 156 -6.28 -12.01 52.36
N GLY A 157 -7.13 -11.14 51.80
CA GLY A 157 -6.79 -9.72 51.58
C GLY A 157 -5.60 -9.49 50.65
N ARG A 158 -5.33 -10.44 49.74
CA ARG A 158 -4.26 -10.35 48.73
C ARG A 158 -4.84 -9.98 47.37
N ILE A 159 -4.26 -8.98 46.73
CA ILE A 159 -4.53 -8.57 45.35
C ILE A 159 -3.98 -9.64 44.41
N ILE A 160 -4.83 -10.29 43.60
CA ILE A 160 -4.41 -11.33 42.65
C ILE A 160 -5.12 -11.16 41.30
N PHE A 161 -4.31 -10.89 40.27
CA PHE A 161 -4.61 -10.87 38.83
C PHE A 161 -5.47 -9.73 38.26
N ASP A 162 -4.98 -9.17 37.15
CA ASP A 162 -5.74 -8.32 36.21
C ASP A 162 -6.32 -9.21 35.11
N LEU A 163 -7.65 -9.29 35.06
CA LEU A 163 -8.40 -10.14 34.13
C LEU A 163 -9.08 -9.33 33.01
N LYS A 164 -8.70 -8.06 32.82
CA LYS A 164 -9.46 -7.10 32.01
C LYS A 164 -8.55 -6.08 31.27
N ARG A 165 -7.39 -6.57 30.79
CA ARG A 165 -7.00 -6.41 29.37
C ARG A 165 -7.46 -7.58 28.48
N ALA A 166 -8.45 -8.36 28.93
CA ALA A 166 -8.97 -9.57 28.25
C ALA A 166 -9.81 -9.30 26.98
N PHE A 167 -9.11 -8.76 25.98
CA PHE A 167 -9.20 -9.05 24.54
C PHE A 167 -10.36 -8.52 23.70
N ALA A 168 -9.98 -7.99 22.54
CA ALA A 168 -10.81 -7.88 21.34
C ALA A 168 -10.40 -8.98 20.33
N ALA A 169 -11.12 -9.09 19.21
CA ALA A 169 -10.76 -10.03 18.15
C ALA A 169 -9.45 -9.61 17.46
N GLY A 170 -8.37 -10.38 17.64
CA GLY A 170 -7.07 -10.18 16.97
C GLY A 170 -5.84 -10.13 17.89
N ASP A 171 -6.01 -10.10 19.22
CA ASP A 171 -4.89 -9.97 20.15
C ASP A 171 -4.01 -11.25 20.27
N HIS A 172 -2.71 -11.07 20.51
CA HIS A 172 -1.75 -12.14 20.77
C HIS A 172 -0.99 -11.91 22.10
N PHE A 173 -0.73 -12.99 22.84
CA PHE A 173 0.05 -12.94 24.09
C PHE A 173 1.55 -12.69 23.83
N SER A 174 2.25 -12.10 24.80
CA SER A 174 3.71 -12.07 24.84
C SER A 174 4.28 -13.28 25.59
N ASP A 175 5.44 -13.78 25.19
CA ASP A 175 6.08 -14.96 25.80
C ASP A 175 6.31 -14.82 27.33
N PRO A 176 6.68 -13.64 27.88
CA PRO A 176 6.75 -13.46 29.33
C PRO A 176 5.39 -13.58 30.03
N ALA A 177 4.29 -13.19 29.38
CA ALA A 177 2.94 -13.31 29.92
C ALA A 177 2.47 -14.77 29.91
N LEU A 178 2.69 -15.52 28.82
CA LEU A 178 2.44 -16.96 28.76
C LEU A 178 3.28 -17.72 29.80
N SER A 179 4.56 -17.36 29.96
CA SER A 179 5.46 -17.97 30.94
C SER A 179 5.03 -17.68 32.39
N ALA A 180 4.63 -16.44 32.70
CA ALA A 180 4.10 -16.07 34.01
C ALA A 180 2.76 -16.78 34.32
N LEU A 181 1.86 -16.86 33.34
CA LEU A 181 0.56 -17.52 33.47
C LEU A 181 0.71 -19.04 33.63
N ARG A 182 1.54 -19.69 32.81
CA ARG A 182 1.92 -21.11 32.96
C ARG A 182 2.50 -21.41 34.34
N LYS A 183 3.37 -20.53 34.86
CA LYS A 183 3.97 -20.66 36.20
C LYS A 183 2.99 -20.40 37.34
N ALA A 184 1.98 -19.55 37.14
CA ALA A 184 0.96 -19.25 38.14
C ALA A 184 -0.14 -20.34 38.21
N LEU A 185 -0.45 -20.98 37.08
CA LEU A 185 -1.41 -22.08 37.01
C LEU A 185 -0.80 -23.45 37.39
N ASP A 186 0.54 -23.58 37.30
CA ASP A 186 1.34 -24.76 37.65
C ASP A 186 0.72 -26.11 37.21
N LEU A 187 0.17 -26.12 35.99
CA LEU A 187 -0.50 -27.29 35.43
C LEU A 187 0.38 -28.56 35.48
N PRO A 188 1.69 -28.52 35.15
CA PRO A 188 2.56 -29.69 35.32
C PRO A 188 2.75 -30.14 36.77
N GLY A 189 2.79 -29.21 37.74
CA GLY A 189 2.84 -29.53 39.17
C GLY A 189 1.56 -30.20 39.68
N LEU A 190 0.42 -29.91 39.05
CA LEU A 190 -0.86 -30.61 39.24
C LEU A 190 -0.97 -31.90 38.39
N GLY A 191 0.09 -32.31 37.71
CA GLY A 191 0.14 -33.50 36.83
C GLY A 191 -0.65 -33.37 35.53
N LEU A 192 -0.97 -32.13 35.12
CA LEU A 192 -1.79 -31.80 33.96
C LEU A 192 -0.90 -31.42 32.77
N ALA A 193 -1.29 -31.85 31.56
CA ALA A 193 -0.70 -31.33 30.33
C ALA A 193 -1.04 -29.82 30.20
N THR A 194 -0.03 -29.00 29.89
CA THR A 194 -0.24 -27.57 29.61
C THR A 194 -0.88 -27.42 28.22
N PRO A 195 -2.10 -26.85 28.08
CA PRO A 195 -2.80 -26.74 26.79
C PRO A 195 -2.03 -25.89 25.79
N ASP A 196 -2.18 -26.15 24.49
CA ASP A 196 -1.39 -25.52 23.42
C ASP A 196 -1.50 -23.99 23.38
N TRP A 197 -2.66 -23.43 23.72
CA TRP A 197 -2.87 -21.97 23.82
C TRP A 197 -2.16 -21.31 25.02
N LEU A 198 -1.71 -22.13 25.98
CA LEU A 198 -1.02 -21.74 27.21
C LEU A 198 0.47 -22.13 27.20
N GLN A 199 0.90 -22.93 26.22
CA GLN A 199 2.32 -23.17 25.96
C GLN A 199 2.95 -21.88 25.38
N PRO A 200 4.13 -21.45 25.87
CA PRO A 200 4.97 -20.54 25.08
C PRO A 200 5.28 -21.25 23.76
N GLY A 201 4.83 -20.69 22.64
CA GLY A 201 4.71 -21.43 21.37
C GLY A 201 6.03 -22.03 20.88
N SER A 202 6.19 -23.35 21.02
CA SER A 202 7.32 -24.06 20.45
C SER A 202 7.12 -24.27 18.95
N SER A 203 7.97 -23.63 18.17
CA SER A 203 8.18 -23.83 16.72
C SER A 203 6.96 -23.65 15.80
N ALA A 204 6.54 -22.40 15.62
CA ALA A 204 6.51 -21.88 14.25
C ALA A 204 7.95 -21.91 13.67
N PRO A 205 8.18 -22.04 12.36
CA PRO A 205 9.52 -21.88 11.78
C PRO A 205 10.11 -20.56 12.30
N PRO A 206 11.40 -20.54 12.67
CA PRO A 206 11.87 -19.79 13.82
C PRO A 206 11.44 -18.32 13.75
N ARG A 207 10.64 -17.89 14.74
CA ARG A 207 10.79 -16.54 15.25
C ARG A 207 12.23 -16.43 15.73
N ARG A 208 13.11 -15.94 14.85
CA ARG A 208 14.31 -15.23 15.28
C ARG A 208 13.86 -14.27 16.38
N LYS A 209 14.77 -13.94 17.29
CA LYS A 209 14.65 -12.67 18.03
C LYS A 209 14.19 -11.59 17.02
N LEU A 210 13.54 -10.53 17.49
CA LEU A 210 13.96 -9.21 16.98
C LEU A 210 15.40 -8.97 17.48
N GLN A 211 16.35 -9.71 16.90
CA GLN A 211 17.39 -9.07 16.14
C GLN A 211 16.58 -8.16 15.22
N GLN A 212 16.60 -6.85 15.49
CA GLN A 212 16.63 -5.89 14.39
C GLN A 212 17.54 -6.53 13.37
N ALA A 213 16.99 -6.92 12.22
CA ALA A 213 17.49 -8.06 11.45
C ALA A 213 18.73 -7.67 10.64
N ALA A 214 19.77 -7.23 11.36
CA ALA A 214 20.57 -6.05 11.05
C ALA A 214 19.85 -5.13 10.05
N GLN A 215 18.65 -4.63 10.42
CA GLN A 215 17.92 -3.69 9.57
C GLN A 215 18.84 -2.51 9.36
N TYR A 216 19.34 -2.40 8.14
CA TYR A 216 20.30 -1.38 7.82
C TYR A 216 19.51 -0.08 7.70
N HIS A 217 19.59 0.73 8.74
CA HIS A 217 19.21 2.13 8.67
C HIS A 217 20.37 2.86 8.01
N GLY A 218 20.10 3.44 6.83
CA GLY A 218 21.00 4.45 6.30
C GLY A 218 21.11 5.59 7.29
N HIS A 219 22.23 6.30 7.23
CA HIS A 219 22.21 7.68 7.69
C HIS A 219 22.15 8.59 6.47
N GLU A 220 21.50 9.73 6.66
CA GLU A 220 21.52 10.82 5.71
C GLU A 220 22.97 11.28 5.55
N VAL A 221 23.49 11.20 4.33
CA VAL A 221 24.79 11.78 3.99
C VAL A 221 24.58 13.11 3.28
N PRO A 222 25.37 14.17 3.56
CA PRO A 222 25.24 15.44 2.87
C PRO A 222 25.43 15.27 1.35
N ALA A 223 24.51 15.83 0.58
CA ALA A 223 24.64 15.90 -0.87
C ALA A 223 25.92 16.68 -1.25
N GLN A 224 26.76 16.10 -2.10
CA GLN A 224 27.91 16.81 -2.67
C GLN A 224 27.46 17.48 -3.96
N ASP A 225 27.72 18.78 -4.10
CA ASP A 225 27.23 19.62 -5.22
C ASP A 225 25.71 19.53 -5.50
N GLY A 226 24.92 19.24 -4.46
CA GLY A 226 23.47 19.05 -4.53
C GLY A 226 23.02 17.63 -4.96
N GLY A 227 23.97 16.71 -5.13
CA GLY A 227 23.77 15.41 -5.75
C GLY A 227 24.15 14.18 -4.91
N ALA A 228 23.83 13.00 -5.43
CA ALA A 228 24.26 11.71 -4.88
C ALA A 228 25.55 11.22 -5.54
N ALA A 229 26.68 11.83 -5.15
CA ALA A 229 28.01 11.64 -5.75
C ALA A 229 28.62 10.21 -5.61
N PHE A 230 27.90 9.23 -5.06
CA PHE A 230 28.25 7.81 -5.20
C PHE A 230 27.76 7.20 -6.53
N PHE A 231 26.95 7.93 -7.28
CA PHE A 231 26.79 7.75 -8.73
C PHE A 231 27.77 8.65 -9.46
N LYS A 232 28.26 8.22 -10.62
CA LYS A 232 28.93 9.10 -11.58
C LYS A 232 27.90 10.02 -12.24
N ALA A 233 28.33 11.20 -12.65
CA ALA A 233 27.61 11.95 -13.67
C ALA A 233 27.46 11.06 -14.92
N ASN A 234 26.26 11.02 -15.52
CA ASN A 234 25.99 10.17 -16.68
C ASN A 234 27.07 10.34 -17.77
N ASP A 235 27.72 9.24 -18.12
CA ASP A 235 28.82 9.21 -19.10
C ASP A 235 28.28 9.27 -20.54
N HIS A 236 27.78 10.46 -20.88
CA HIS A 236 27.24 10.84 -22.17
C HIS A 236 28.30 10.92 -23.29
N HIS A 237 29.43 10.21 -23.23
CA HIS A 237 30.52 10.31 -24.21
C HIS A 237 30.09 9.96 -25.64
N LEU A 238 29.11 9.06 -25.85
CA LEU A 238 28.60 8.75 -27.19
C LEU A 238 27.77 9.89 -27.82
N VAL A 239 27.16 10.75 -26.99
CA VAL A 239 26.40 11.94 -27.41
C VAL A 239 27.21 13.24 -27.24
N ALA A 240 28.43 13.17 -26.72
CA ALA A 240 29.32 14.32 -26.57
C ALA A 240 29.62 14.98 -27.93
N GLY A 241 29.47 16.31 -27.98
CA GLY A 241 29.58 17.09 -29.22
C GLY A 241 28.36 16.98 -30.14
N LYS A 242 27.41 16.07 -29.89
CA LYS A 242 26.21 15.85 -30.71
C LYS A 242 24.97 16.58 -30.19
N GLN A 243 25.07 17.35 -29.09
CA GLN A 243 23.89 17.97 -28.46
C GLN A 243 23.10 18.90 -29.40
N ALA A 244 23.76 19.57 -30.35
CA ALA A 244 23.07 20.39 -31.35
C ALA A 244 22.30 19.55 -32.39
N LEU A 245 22.83 18.38 -32.76
CA LEU A 245 22.19 17.41 -33.64
C LEU A 245 20.96 16.80 -32.95
N LEU A 246 21.14 16.31 -31.72
CA LEU A 246 20.07 15.68 -30.93
C LEU A 246 18.94 16.66 -30.65
N ARG A 247 19.22 17.88 -30.18
CA ARG A 247 18.19 18.93 -29.99
C ARG A 247 17.40 19.26 -31.26
N LYS A 248 18.03 19.21 -32.44
CA LYS A 248 17.35 19.45 -33.71
C LYS A 248 16.39 18.31 -34.03
N HIS A 249 16.88 17.07 -34.01
CA HIS A 249 16.12 15.89 -34.39
C HIS A 249 15.11 15.42 -33.33
N ARG A 250 15.26 15.81 -32.06
CA ARG A 250 14.28 15.52 -31.00
C ARG A 250 12.88 15.99 -31.38
N LYS A 251 12.74 17.12 -32.07
CA LYS A 251 11.45 17.65 -32.57
C LYS A 251 10.83 16.85 -33.73
N GLU A 252 11.59 15.97 -34.36
CA GLU A 252 11.11 15.11 -35.45
C GLU A 252 10.58 13.75 -34.92
N LEU A 253 10.92 13.42 -33.67
CA LEU A 253 10.67 12.11 -33.05
C LEU A 253 9.92 12.20 -31.71
N ILE A 254 9.84 13.37 -31.08
CA ILE A 254 9.04 13.62 -29.88
C ILE A 254 7.81 14.43 -30.26
N HIS A 255 6.64 13.84 -30.03
CA HIS A 255 5.36 14.39 -30.49
C HIS A 255 4.56 14.98 -29.33
N GLU A 256 4.24 16.26 -29.42
CA GLU A 256 3.28 16.91 -28.52
C GLU A 256 1.87 16.32 -28.70
N ASN A 257 1.10 16.24 -27.61
CA ASN A 257 -0.27 15.69 -27.62
C ASN A 257 -0.38 14.23 -28.14
N TYR A 258 0.67 13.39 -27.99
CA TYR A 258 0.73 12.03 -28.54
C TYR A 258 -0.54 11.20 -28.27
N PHE A 259 -1.04 11.15 -27.03
CA PHE A 259 -2.25 10.38 -26.69
C PHE A 259 -3.57 11.00 -27.17
N GLN A 260 -3.56 12.25 -27.64
CA GLN A 260 -4.74 12.85 -28.28
C GLN A 260 -4.79 12.54 -29.78
N ALA A 261 -3.66 12.13 -30.40
CA ALA A 261 -3.59 11.81 -31.82
C ALA A 261 -4.65 10.77 -32.26
N PRO A 262 -5.27 10.92 -33.45
CA PRO A 262 -6.17 9.90 -34.00
C PRO A 262 -5.48 8.56 -34.23
N SER A 263 -4.16 8.57 -34.41
CA SER A 263 -3.31 7.40 -34.61
C SER A 263 -1.90 7.72 -34.11
N THR A 264 -1.50 7.13 -33.00
CA THR A 264 -0.12 7.21 -32.47
C THR A 264 0.85 6.47 -33.39
N ARG A 265 0.38 5.41 -34.06
CA ARG A 265 1.15 4.69 -35.09
C ARG A 265 1.50 5.58 -36.28
N ALA A 266 0.56 6.42 -36.73
CA ALA A 266 0.77 7.30 -37.89
C ALA A 266 1.76 8.45 -37.63
N LEU A 267 2.04 8.78 -36.37
CA LEU A 267 3.09 9.73 -35.99
C LEU A 267 4.51 9.16 -36.20
N GLY A 268 4.64 7.85 -36.35
CA GLY A 268 5.93 7.19 -36.55
C GLY A 268 6.64 6.92 -35.22
N LYS A 269 7.98 7.06 -35.23
CA LYS A 269 8.79 6.78 -34.04
C LYS A 269 8.60 7.82 -32.95
N ASP A 270 8.55 7.34 -31.71
CA ASP A 270 8.47 8.09 -30.47
C ASP A 270 9.45 7.53 -29.43
N VAL A 271 10.00 8.40 -28.58
CA VAL A 271 10.88 8.02 -27.46
C VAL A 271 10.25 8.54 -26.16
N MET A 272 9.79 7.60 -25.34
CA MET A 272 9.11 7.85 -24.07
C MET A 272 10.08 7.71 -22.90
N VAL A 273 10.08 8.67 -21.99
CA VAL A 273 11.02 8.69 -20.86
C VAL A 273 10.45 7.92 -19.65
N HIS A 274 11.14 6.86 -19.26
CA HIS A 274 10.78 5.94 -18.16
C HIS A 274 11.00 6.58 -16.79
N ARG A 275 9.95 6.55 -15.94
CA ARG A 275 9.88 7.20 -14.60
C ARG A 275 10.17 8.72 -14.58
N GLY A 276 9.96 9.40 -15.70
CA GLY A 276 10.43 10.78 -15.93
C GLY A 276 11.96 10.86 -16.12
N LEU A 277 12.50 12.03 -16.46
CA LEU A 277 13.95 12.17 -16.73
C LEU A 277 14.74 12.35 -15.42
N PHE A 278 14.84 11.27 -14.65
CA PHE A 278 15.54 11.25 -13.37
C PHE A 278 17.08 11.24 -13.54
N ASP A 279 17.77 11.65 -12.49
CA ASP A 279 19.23 11.73 -12.44
C ASP A 279 19.67 11.71 -10.97
N ASN A 280 20.01 10.52 -10.47
CA ASN A 280 20.44 10.34 -9.08
C ASN A 280 21.72 11.15 -8.78
N HIS A 281 22.66 11.25 -9.72
CA HIS A 281 23.86 12.05 -9.53
C HIS A 281 23.49 13.52 -9.33
N ALA A 282 22.55 14.08 -10.10
CA ALA A 282 22.07 15.45 -9.94
C ALA A 282 21.01 15.64 -8.82
N GLY A 283 20.75 14.63 -7.99
CA GLY A 283 19.78 14.73 -6.88
C GLY A 283 18.32 14.70 -7.31
N ILE A 284 18.00 14.24 -8.53
CA ILE A 284 16.64 14.20 -9.10
C ILE A 284 16.09 12.76 -9.04
N PRO A 285 15.16 12.44 -8.12
CA PRO A 285 14.60 11.09 -7.99
C PRO A 285 13.73 10.69 -9.18
N GLU A 286 13.65 9.38 -9.42
CA GLU A 286 12.60 8.77 -10.25
C GLU A 286 11.19 9.12 -9.75
N ASN A 287 10.21 9.18 -10.65
CA ASN A 287 8.80 9.41 -10.32
C ASN A 287 8.55 10.71 -9.51
N SER A 288 9.35 11.75 -9.73
CA SER A 288 9.26 13.05 -9.06
C SER A 288 8.82 14.19 -9.99
N LEU A 289 8.37 15.32 -9.42
CA LEU A 289 8.04 16.52 -10.21
C LEU A 289 9.29 17.11 -10.88
N ALA A 290 10.45 17.07 -10.20
CA ALA A 290 11.73 17.46 -10.80
C ALA A 290 12.12 16.60 -12.01
N ALA A 291 11.81 15.30 -12.03
CA ALA A 291 12.03 14.44 -13.19
C ALA A 291 11.09 14.78 -14.38
N ILE A 292 9.87 15.23 -14.09
CA ILE A 292 8.93 15.77 -15.11
C ILE A 292 9.47 17.09 -15.67
N ASP A 293 9.92 18.00 -14.79
CA ASP A 293 10.49 19.29 -15.15
C ASP A 293 11.72 19.13 -16.04
N ARG A 294 12.68 18.30 -15.62
CA ARG A 294 13.87 18.01 -16.40
C ARG A 294 13.54 17.39 -17.76
N ALA A 295 12.56 16.49 -17.83
CA ALA A 295 12.14 15.92 -19.11
C ALA A 295 11.58 17.00 -20.04
N TYR A 296 10.74 17.88 -19.52
CA TYR A 296 10.17 19.01 -20.26
C TYR A 296 11.25 19.99 -20.76
N GLU A 297 12.18 20.38 -19.89
CA GLU A 297 13.32 21.26 -20.20
C GLU A 297 14.26 20.65 -21.24
N GLN A 298 14.51 19.34 -21.16
CA GLN A 298 15.21 18.57 -22.18
C GLN A 298 14.33 18.26 -23.39
N GLY A 299 13.20 18.94 -23.59
CA GLY A 299 12.40 18.85 -24.82
C GLY A 299 11.70 17.50 -25.05
N TYR A 300 11.62 16.64 -24.04
CA TYR A 300 10.81 15.42 -24.07
C TYR A 300 9.36 15.76 -23.72
N ARG A 301 8.40 15.08 -24.36
CA ARG A 301 6.97 15.34 -24.19
C ARG A 301 6.17 14.08 -23.83
N ASN A 302 6.74 12.89 -24.00
CA ASN A 302 6.07 11.63 -23.67
C ASN A 302 6.84 10.96 -22.53
N LEU A 303 6.15 10.74 -21.41
CA LEU A 303 6.69 10.16 -20.19
C LEU A 303 5.92 8.88 -19.84
N GLU A 304 6.56 8.03 -19.07
CA GLU A 304 5.92 7.03 -18.23
C GLU A 304 6.24 7.36 -16.76
N LEU A 305 5.28 7.10 -15.87
CA LEU A 305 5.42 7.25 -14.42
C LEU A 305 4.70 6.09 -13.73
N ASP A 306 5.35 5.47 -12.75
CA ASP A 306 4.78 4.37 -11.99
C ASP A 306 3.70 4.85 -11.00
N VAL A 307 2.65 4.05 -10.81
CA VAL A 307 1.57 4.34 -9.87
C VAL A 307 1.37 3.24 -8.83
N GLU A 308 1.32 3.67 -7.57
CA GLU A 308 0.82 2.89 -6.43
C GLU A 308 -0.33 3.64 -5.76
N VAL A 309 -1.02 3.00 -4.81
CA VAL A 309 -2.17 3.59 -4.11
C VAL A 309 -1.97 3.53 -2.59
N SER A 310 -2.20 4.68 -1.94
CA SER A 310 -2.14 4.89 -0.50
C SER A 310 -3.28 4.19 0.27
N ALA A 311 -3.16 4.07 1.59
CA ALA A 311 -4.16 3.41 2.44
C ALA A 311 -5.57 4.05 2.39
N ASP A 312 -5.63 5.35 2.09
CA ASP A 312 -6.83 6.17 1.91
C ASP A 312 -7.27 6.28 0.43
N GLY A 313 -6.67 5.50 -0.48
CA GLY A 313 -7.13 5.35 -1.87
C GLY A 313 -6.65 6.41 -2.85
N VAL A 314 -5.71 7.28 -2.45
CA VAL A 314 -5.10 8.29 -3.34
C VAL A 314 -4.01 7.63 -4.19
N PRO A 315 -4.06 7.73 -5.55
CA PRO A 315 -2.97 7.29 -6.41
C PRO A 315 -1.76 8.20 -6.28
N VAL A 316 -0.57 7.61 -6.12
CA VAL A 316 0.71 8.30 -5.90
C VAL A 316 1.77 7.83 -6.88
N LEU A 317 2.75 8.69 -7.17
CA LEU A 317 3.91 8.34 -7.99
C LEU A 317 4.90 7.50 -7.19
N MET A 318 5.08 6.23 -7.55
CA MET A 318 5.95 5.27 -6.85
C MET A 318 6.15 4.00 -7.68
N HIS A 319 7.39 3.52 -7.82
CA HIS A 319 7.67 2.24 -8.51
C HIS A 319 7.45 1.01 -7.61
N ASP A 320 7.82 1.11 -6.34
CA ASP A 320 7.88 -0.03 -5.42
C ASP A 320 6.56 -0.17 -4.66
N PHE A 321 6.10 -1.41 -4.48
CA PHE A 321 4.98 -1.74 -3.60
C PHE A 321 5.23 -1.36 -2.13
N SER A 322 6.48 -1.04 -1.76
CA SER A 322 6.90 -0.65 -0.44
C SER A 322 7.86 0.56 -0.43
N ILE A 323 7.68 1.47 0.51
CA ILE A 323 8.26 2.83 0.44
C ILE A 323 9.73 2.95 0.89
N GLY A 324 10.33 1.88 1.43
CA GLY A 324 11.63 1.94 2.12
C GLY A 324 12.79 2.39 1.23
N ARG A 325 12.87 1.92 -0.02
CA ARG A 325 13.94 2.32 -0.96
C ARG A 325 13.93 3.83 -1.24
N MET A 326 12.74 4.40 -1.43
CA MET A 326 12.56 5.77 -1.93
C MET A 326 12.29 6.80 -0.83
N THR A 327 12.10 6.39 0.44
CA THR A 327 11.79 7.32 1.55
C THR A 327 12.58 7.10 2.84
N ASP A 328 13.51 6.14 2.88
CA ASP A 328 14.15 5.64 4.11
C ASP A 328 13.13 5.20 5.19
N ASP A 329 11.98 4.64 4.80
CA ASP A 329 11.08 4.04 5.79
C ASP A 329 11.75 2.81 6.44
N PRO A 330 12.08 2.84 7.74
CA PRO A 330 12.86 1.79 8.40
C PRO A 330 12.11 0.46 8.50
N GLN A 331 10.81 0.48 8.25
CA GLN A 331 9.95 -0.69 8.23
C GLN A 331 9.66 -1.17 6.79
N ASN A 332 10.10 -0.45 5.76
CA ASN A 332 9.75 -0.68 4.36
C ASN A 332 8.25 -0.98 4.20
N ARG A 333 7.36 -0.16 4.81
CA ARG A 333 5.90 -0.39 4.79
C ARG A 333 5.37 -0.48 3.36
N LEU A 334 4.28 -1.23 3.15
CA LEU A 334 3.61 -1.20 1.84
C LEU A 334 2.97 0.18 1.61
N VAL A 335 2.93 0.67 0.37
CA VAL A 335 2.29 1.97 0.05
C VAL A 335 0.82 1.97 0.52
N SER A 336 0.12 0.87 0.28
CA SER A 336 -1.27 0.63 0.70
C SER A 336 -1.49 0.51 2.22
N GLN A 337 -0.44 0.57 3.04
CA GLN A 337 -0.52 0.63 4.51
C GLN A 337 -0.30 2.05 5.06
N VAL A 338 -0.04 3.05 4.21
CA VAL A 338 0.32 4.42 4.61
C VAL A 338 -0.65 5.44 4.00
N PRO A 339 -1.32 6.29 4.80
CA PRO A 339 -2.19 7.34 4.26
C PRO A 339 -1.41 8.40 3.47
N PHE A 340 -2.03 8.98 2.44
CA PHE A 340 -1.40 9.98 1.59
C PHE A 340 -0.92 11.21 2.38
N ALA A 341 -1.67 11.62 3.40
CA ALA A 341 -1.27 12.69 4.31
C ALA A 341 0.10 12.46 4.98
N GLN A 342 0.50 11.20 5.22
CA GLN A 342 1.85 10.86 5.65
C GLN A 342 2.82 10.81 4.45
N LEU A 343 2.46 10.12 3.36
CA LEU A 343 3.33 9.95 2.19
C LEU A 343 3.82 11.30 1.62
N ARG A 344 2.94 12.29 1.48
CA ARG A 344 3.28 13.65 0.99
C ARG A 344 4.23 14.45 1.89
N GLN A 345 4.47 13.98 3.12
CA GLN A 345 5.44 14.57 4.06
C GLN A 345 6.76 13.80 4.08
N MET A 346 6.83 12.62 3.46
CA MET A 346 8.06 11.83 3.38
C MET A 346 8.91 12.36 2.21
N PRO A 347 10.17 12.79 2.47
CA PRO A 347 11.06 13.21 1.42
C PRO A 347 11.43 12.00 0.55
N LEU A 348 11.63 12.24 -0.74
CA LEU A 348 12.25 11.25 -1.60
C LEU A 348 13.76 11.21 -1.30
N VAL A 349 14.31 10.01 -1.25
CA VAL A 349 15.72 9.76 -1.01
C VAL A 349 16.33 8.94 -2.15
N ILE A 350 17.61 9.19 -2.42
CA ILE A 350 18.43 8.43 -3.35
C ILE A 350 19.31 7.50 -2.53
N ARG A 351 19.06 6.19 -2.63
CA ARG A 351 19.74 5.16 -1.85
C ARG A 351 21.03 4.71 -2.53
N ASN A 352 22.13 4.69 -1.77
CA ASN A 352 23.38 4.05 -2.15
C ASN A 352 23.21 2.52 -2.10
N PRO A 353 23.33 1.79 -3.22
CA PRO A 353 23.15 0.34 -3.23
C PRO A 353 24.25 -0.42 -2.48
N VAL A 354 25.44 0.17 -2.29
CA VAL A 354 26.60 -0.53 -1.73
C VAL A 354 26.54 -0.56 -0.21
N ASP A 355 26.47 0.61 0.43
CA ASP A 355 26.48 0.74 1.88
C ASP A 355 25.07 0.90 2.48
N GLY A 356 24.07 1.25 1.66
CA GLY A 356 22.67 1.47 2.04
C GLY A 356 22.33 2.91 2.47
N ASN A 357 23.31 3.79 2.63
CA ASN A 357 23.11 5.21 2.99
C ASN A 357 22.24 5.93 1.96
N PHE A 358 21.79 7.14 2.27
CA PHE A 358 20.97 7.90 1.33
C PHE A 358 21.29 9.39 1.31
N VAL A 359 21.10 9.99 0.14
CA VAL A 359 20.97 11.44 -0.01
C VAL A 359 19.48 11.78 0.00
N LYS A 360 19.10 12.67 0.90
CA LYS A 360 17.75 13.23 0.97
C LYS A 360 17.61 14.33 -0.07
N THR A 361 16.48 14.36 -0.78
CA THR A 361 16.16 15.39 -1.77
C THR A 361 15.13 16.39 -1.23
N ASP A 362 14.87 17.46 -1.99
CA ASP A 362 13.81 18.42 -1.71
C ASP A 362 12.43 17.98 -2.23
N GLN A 363 12.39 16.87 -2.98
CA GLN A 363 11.16 16.26 -3.50
C GLN A 363 10.46 15.42 -2.43
N ALA A 364 9.16 15.21 -2.59
CA ALA A 364 8.34 14.30 -1.79
C ALA A 364 7.45 13.46 -2.71
N ILE A 365 6.80 12.41 -2.15
CA ILE A 365 5.85 11.59 -2.92
C ILE A 365 4.68 12.48 -3.38
N ALA A 366 4.52 12.61 -4.71
CA ALA A 366 3.43 13.34 -5.34
C ALA A 366 2.20 12.45 -5.57
N ALA A 367 1.00 13.04 -5.51
CA ALA A 367 -0.19 12.39 -6.04
C ALA A 367 -0.18 12.40 -7.58
N VAL A 368 -0.82 11.40 -8.21
CA VAL A 368 -1.02 11.39 -9.68
C VAL A 368 -1.80 12.62 -10.14
N GLU A 369 -2.79 13.08 -9.36
CA GLU A 369 -3.56 14.31 -9.66
C GLU A 369 -2.63 15.53 -9.72
N GLN A 370 -1.76 15.70 -8.72
CA GLN A 370 -0.75 16.77 -8.66
C GLN A 370 0.25 16.70 -9.83
N ALA A 371 0.73 15.51 -10.18
CA ALA A 371 1.67 15.32 -11.26
C ALA A 371 1.06 15.63 -12.64
N LEU A 372 -0.18 15.21 -12.88
CA LEU A 372 -0.89 15.53 -14.12
C LEU A 372 -1.23 17.03 -14.19
N GLU A 373 -1.62 17.67 -13.08
CA GLU A 373 -1.82 19.12 -13.03
C GLU A 373 -0.52 19.90 -13.34
N HIS A 374 0.62 19.47 -12.78
CA HIS A 374 1.94 20.04 -13.07
C HIS A 374 2.33 19.90 -14.55
N VAL A 375 1.99 18.77 -15.17
CA VAL A 375 2.11 18.54 -16.62
C VAL A 375 1.17 19.46 -17.41
N LEU A 376 -0.07 19.66 -16.97
CA LEU A 376 -1.02 20.54 -17.67
C LEU A 376 -0.67 22.03 -17.59
N GLN A 377 0.20 22.42 -16.66
CA GLN A 377 0.72 23.79 -16.55
C GLN A 377 1.91 24.07 -17.50
N LYS A 378 2.42 23.06 -18.21
CA LYS A 378 3.51 23.25 -19.16
C LYS A 378 3.05 23.98 -20.45
N PRO A 379 3.83 24.94 -20.98
CA PRO A 379 3.51 25.65 -22.21
C PRO A 379 3.22 24.77 -23.42
N GLU A 380 4.03 23.73 -23.66
CA GLU A 380 3.74 22.69 -24.66
C GLU A 380 3.20 21.41 -24.00
N ALA A 381 2.28 20.74 -24.68
CA ALA A 381 1.56 19.60 -24.13
C ALA A 381 2.43 18.32 -24.03
N MET A 382 2.31 17.63 -22.90
CA MET A 382 2.95 16.34 -22.65
C MET A 382 1.92 15.22 -22.51
N SER A 383 2.36 13.98 -22.74
CA SER A 383 1.61 12.75 -22.50
C SER A 383 2.30 11.91 -21.41
N VAL A 384 1.53 11.27 -20.54
CA VAL A 384 2.01 10.50 -19.38
C VAL A 384 1.31 9.15 -19.33
N ALA A 385 2.03 8.07 -19.65
CA ALA A 385 1.60 6.71 -19.39
C ALA A 385 1.75 6.43 -17.89
N LEU A 386 0.64 6.12 -17.22
CA LEU A 386 0.61 5.82 -15.79
C LEU A 386 0.70 4.30 -15.61
N ASP A 387 1.86 3.80 -15.19
CA ASP A 387 2.13 2.36 -15.03
C ASP A 387 1.46 1.80 -13.78
N CYS A 388 0.22 1.33 -13.97
CA CYS A 388 -0.64 0.85 -12.91
C CYS A 388 -0.42 -0.64 -12.67
N LYS A 389 0.11 -0.99 -11.49
CA LYS A 389 0.29 -2.38 -11.03
C LYS A 389 -0.89 -2.81 -10.17
N GLU A 390 -1.19 -4.11 -10.12
CA GLU A 390 -2.35 -4.66 -9.38
C GLU A 390 -3.67 -3.89 -9.66
N ASP A 391 -4.46 -3.57 -8.63
CA ASP A 391 -5.74 -2.84 -8.64
C ASP A 391 -5.58 -1.30 -8.53
N THR A 392 -4.44 -0.75 -8.97
CA THR A 392 -4.21 0.71 -8.98
C THR A 392 -4.84 1.43 -10.18
N ALA A 393 -5.22 0.69 -11.23
CA ALA A 393 -5.85 1.25 -12.42
C ALA A 393 -7.27 1.78 -12.12
N GLU A 394 -8.02 1.16 -11.20
CA GLU A 394 -9.34 1.61 -10.80
C GLU A 394 -9.30 2.99 -10.12
N PRO A 395 -8.50 3.25 -9.05
CA PRO A 395 -8.31 4.58 -8.50
C PRO A 395 -7.89 5.65 -9.52
N VAL A 396 -6.97 5.33 -10.44
CA VAL A 396 -6.58 6.26 -11.52
C VAL A 396 -7.74 6.52 -12.48
N ALA A 397 -8.52 5.50 -12.86
CA ALA A 397 -9.70 5.69 -13.68
C ALA A 397 -10.77 6.52 -12.97
N MET A 398 -10.99 6.32 -11.67
CA MET A 398 -11.91 7.14 -10.86
C MET A 398 -11.47 8.60 -10.81
N LEU A 399 -10.17 8.87 -10.63
CA LEU A 399 -9.58 10.21 -10.75
C LEU A 399 -9.85 10.82 -12.13
N LEU A 400 -9.52 10.11 -13.21
CA LEU A 400 -9.75 10.61 -14.58
C LEU A 400 -11.24 10.75 -14.91
N MET A 401 -12.14 10.00 -14.28
CA MET A 401 -13.58 10.20 -14.39
C MET A 401 -14.04 11.50 -13.71
N ARG A 402 -13.53 11.80 -12.50
CA ARG A 402 -13.78 13.03 -11.73
C ARG A 402 -13.16 14.28 -12.38
N ARG A 403 -11.95 14.17 -12.93
CA ARG A 403 -11.13 15.26 -13.50
C ARG A 403 -10.96 15.09 -15.02
N PRO A 404 -11.99 15.37 -15.84
CA PRO A 404 -11.99 15.07 -17.28
C PRO A 404 -10.88 15.76 -18.08
N GLU A 405 -10.38 16.90 -17.62
CA GLU A 405 -9.32 17.69 -18.24
C GLU A 405 -7.94 17.01 -18.16
N LEU A 406 -7.70 16.14 -17.18
CA LEU A 406 -6.45 15.38 -17.04
C LEU A 406 -6.31 14.28 -18.12
N ARG A 407 -7.42 13.79 -18.68
CA ARG A 407 -7.45 12.74 -19.73
C ARG A 407 -6.69 13.11 -20.99
N LYS A 408 -6.46 14.40 -21.25
CA LYS A 408 -5.74 14.87 -22.44
C LYS A 408 -4.23 14.60 -22.38
N ALA A 409 -3.68 14.40 -21.18
CA ALA A 409 -2.29 14.03 -20.93
C ALA A 409 -2.14 12.56 -20.53
N ALA A 410 -3.09 12.00 -19.77
CA ALA A 410 -2.95 10.66 -19.22
C ALA A 410 -3.34 9.50 -20.17
N ALA A 411 -2.65 8.37 -20.02
CA ALA A 411 -3.15 7.04 -20.40
C ALA A 411 -2.86 6.03 -19.28
N ILE A 412 -3.78 5.12 -19.02
CA ILE A 412 -3.63 4.08 -17.98
C ILE A 412 -2.91 2.87 -18.61
N LYS A 413 -1.69 2.59 -18.17
CA LYS A 413 -0.94 1.39 -18.57
C LYS A 413 -1.27 0.26 -17.59
N LEU A 414 -1.61 -0.91 -18.13
CA LEU A 414 -2.30 -1.98 -17.38
C LEU A 414 -1.90 -3.37 -17.88
N TYR A 415 -1.82 -4.36 -17.00
CA TYR A 415 -1.16 -5.65 -17.28
C TYR A 415 -2.10 -6.85 -17.21
N ALA A 416 -1.99 -7.80 -18.14
CA ALA A 416 -2.78 -9.05 -18.11
C ALA A 416 -2.48 -9.95 -16.90
N LYS A 417 -1.29 -9.81 -16.30
CA LYS A 417 -0.94 -10.46 -15.02
C LYS A 417 -1.85 -10.05 -13.86
N TYR A 418 -2.31 -8.79 -13.84
CA TYR A 418 -3.15 -8.24 -12.77
C TYR A 418 -4.65 -8.33 -13.14
N TYR A 419 -4.95 -8.15 -14.42
CA TYR A 419 -6.30 -8.25 -14.97
C TYR A 419 -6.50 -9.56 -15.75
N THR A 420 -6.41 -10.72 -15.11
CA THR A 420 -6.60 -12.02 -15.79
C THR A 420 -8.01 -12.16 -16.41
N GLY A 421 -9.02 -11.48 -15.88
CA GLY A 421 -10.36 -11.35 -16.46
C GLY A 421 -10.54 -10.17 -17.44
N GLY A 422 -9.47 -9.43 -17.74
CA GLY A 422 -9.44 -8.29 -18.66
C GLY A 422 -10.37 -7.14 -18.23
N PHE A 423 -10.89 -6.39 -19.21
CA PHE A 423 -11.78 -5.25 -18.95
C PHE A 423 -13.02 -5.62 -18.12
N ASP A 424 -13.52 -6.86 -18.20
CA ASP A 424 -14.69 -7.31 -17.43
C ASP A 424 -14.41 -7.41 -15.93
N GLN A 425 -13.18 -7.75 -15.53
CA GLN A 425 -12.72 -7.73 -14.13
C GLN A 425 -12.60 -6.29 -13.63
N PHE A 426 -11.93 -5.43 -14.40
CA PHE A 426 -11.76 -4.01 -14.08
C PHE A 426 -13.11 -3.30 -13.87
N VAL A 427 -14.10 -3.56 -14.73
CA VAL A 427 -15.46 -3.04 -14.54
C VAL A 427 -16.18 -3.68 -13.35
N ALA A 428 -15.97 -4.96 -13.05
CA ALA A 428 -16.53 -5.59 -11.86
C ALA A 428 -16.01 -4.98 -10.54
N ASN A 429 -14.72 -4.62 -10.51
CA ASN A 429 -14.11 -3.91 -9.40
C ASN A 429 -14.71 -2.51 -9.24
N LEU A 430 -14.81 -1.73 -10.32
CA LEU A 430 -15.50 -0.43 -10.31
C LEU A 430 -16.97 -0.54 -9.90
N TYR A 431 -17.71 -1.55 -10.36
CA TYR A 431 -19.09 -1.80 -9.92
C TYR A 431 -19.20 -2.07 -8.42
N THR A 432 -18.18 -2.72 -7.83
CA THR A 432 -18.11 -2.92 -6.39
C THR A 432 -17.92 -1.59 -5.65
N HIS A 433 -17.02 -0.73 -6.11
CA HIS A 433 -16.83 0.62 -5.55
C HIS A 433 -18.09 1.48 -5.69
N TYR A 434 -18.66 1.62 -6.89
CA TYR A 434 -19.84 2.45 -7.15
C TYR A 434 -21.16 1.83 -6.69
N GLN A 435 -21.15 0.62 -6.11
CA GLN A 435 -22.34 -0.15 -5.74
C GLN A 435 -23.35 -0.23 -6.90
N ILE A 436 -22.86 -0.63 -8.07
CA ILE A 436 -23.65 -0.86 -9.29
C ILE A 436 -23.88 -2.37 -9.38
N ASN A 437 -25.13 -2.82 -9.35
CA ASN A 437 -25.40 -4.23 -9.58
C ASN A 437 -25.09 -4.56 -11.05
N PRO A 438 -24.31 -5.61 -11.37
CA PRO A 438 -24.01 -5.97 -12.76
C PRO A 438 -25.26 -6.44 -13.53
N LEU A 439 -26.25 -7.00 -12.86
CA LEU A 439 -27.40 -7.67 -13.48
C LEU A 439 -28.69 -6.85 -13.43
N HIS A 440 -28.97 -6.16 -12.31
CA HIS A 440 -30.28 -5.57 -12.02
C HIS A 440 -30.69 -4.49 -13.04
N SER A 441 -31.98 -4.42 -13.40
CA SER A 441 -32.52 -3.55 -14.46
C SER A 441 -32.34 -2.07 -14.16
N GLN A 442 -32.63 -1.66 -12.93
CA GLN A 442 -32.55 -0.27 -12.48
C GLN A 442 -31.12 0.31 -12.52
N ASP A 443 -30.09 -0.55 -12.56
CA ASP A 443 -28.69 -0.14 -12.68
C ASP A 443 -28.21 -0.02 -14.14
N ALA A 444 -28.98 -0.46 -15.14
CA ALA A 444 -28.59 -0.36 -16.55
C ALA A 444 -28.21 1.08 -16.99
N PRO A 445 -28.92 2.16 -16.56
CA PRO A 445 -28.51 3.52 -16.86
C PRO A 445 -27.17 3.93 -16.20
N ARG A 446 -26.85 3.36 -15.02
CA ARG A 446 -25.59 3.60 -14.29
C ARG A 446 -24.43 2.85 -14.94
N ARG A 447 -24.64 1.59 -15.35
CA ARG A 447 -23.70 0.80 -16.18
C ARG A 447 -23.37 1.54 -17.48
N ALA A 448 -24.38 1.96 -18.23
CA ALA A 448 -24.21 2.71 -19.46
C ALA A 448 -23.57 4.10 -19.25
N ALA A 449 -23.74 4.72 -18.08
CA ALA A 449 -23.05 5.96 -17.74
C ALA A 449 -21.56 5.73 -17.45
N LEU A 450 -21.20 4.65 -16.75
CA LEU A 450 -19.81 4.26 -16.50
C LEU A 450 -19.09 3.92 -17.81
N ASP A 451 -19.70 3.09 -18.68
CA ASP A 451 -19.14 2.75 -20.00
C ASP A 451 -18.83 4.01 -20.84
N ARG A 452 -19.71 5.03 -20.81
CA ARG A 452 -19.50 6.33 -21.50
C ARG A 452 -18.43 7.24 -20.88
N LEU A 453 -18.01 6.97 -19.65
CA LEU A 453 -16.90 7.65 -19.00
C LEU A 453 -15.57 6.93 -19.29
N LEU A 454 -15.57 5.61 -19.16
CA LEU A 454 -14.40 4.75 -19.44
C LEU A 454 -13.97 4.82 -20.92
N SER A 455 -14.92 4.93 -21.86
CA SER A 455 -14.60 5.08 -23.30
C SER A 455 -13.87 6.37 -23.67
N LYS A 456 -13.72 7.31 -22.73
CA LYS A 456 -12.98 8.57 -22.90
C LYS A 456 -11.58 8.53 -22.27
N ILE A 457 -11.19 7.42 -21.66
CA ILE A 457 -9.88 7.24 -21.01
C ILE A 457 -8.96 6.48 -21.96
N ASN A 458 -7.77 7.02 -22.17
CA ASN A 458 -6.72 6.37 -22.95
C ASN A 458 -6.12 5.21 -22.15
N VAL A 459 -5.76 4.11 -22.81
CA VAL A 459 -5.11 2.95 -22.19
C VAL A 459 -3.88 2.48 -22.96
N VAL A 460 -2.95 1.85 -22.25
CA VAL A 460 -1.79 1.13 -22.77
C VAL A 460 -1.83 -0.32 -22.26
N PRO A 461 -2.51 -1.24 -22.96
CA PRO A 461 -2.60 -2.63 -22.54
C PRO A 461 -1.26 -3.35 -22.73
N VAL A 462 -0.78 -4.00 -21.66
CA VAL A 462 0.49 -4.72 -21.59
C VAL A 462 0.25 -6.22 -21.49
N PHE A 463 0.80 -6.94 -22.47
CA PHE A 463 0.71 -8.39 -22.58
C PHE A 463 2.07 -8.95 -23.04
N SER A 464 2.75 -9.68 -22.16
CA SER A 464 4.04 -10.31 -22.48
C SER A 464 3.91 -11.84 -22.55
N GLN A 465 4.81 -12.49 -23.27
CA GLN A 465 4.78 -13.95 -23.46
C GLN A 465 4.73 -14.75 -22.15
N GLY A 466 5.25 -14.22 -21.04
CA GLY A 466 5.21 -14.88 -19.73
C GLY A 466 3.81 -14.96 -19.13
N MET A 467 2.91 -14.03 -19.50
CA MET A 467 1.52 -14.02 -19.03
C MET A 467 0.70 -15.16 -19.65
N LEU A 468 1.07 -15.64 -20.84
CA LEU A 468 0.45 -16.81 -21.48
C LEU A 468 0.56 -18.10 -20.66
N ALA A 469 1.47 -18.16 -19.66
CA ALA A 469 1.59 -19.28 -18.76
C ALA A 469 0.45 -19.36 -17.72
N ASP A 470 -0.24 -18.26 -17.44
CA ASP A 470 -1.31 -18.18 -16.45
C ASP A 470 -2.56 -18.97 -16.89
N GLN A 471 -3.04 -19.87 -16.04
CA GLN A 471 -4.22 -20.68 -16.35
C GLN A 471 -5.52 -19.88 -16.23
N GLN A 472 -5.65 -19.00 -15.23
CA GLN A 472 -6.87 -18.22 -15.03
C GLN A 472 -7.11 -17.26 -16.20
N LEU A 473 -6.04 -16.66 -16.75
CA LEU A 473 -6.08 -15.87 -17.97
C LEU A 473 -6.62 -16.70 -19.16
N ARG A 474 -6.10 -17.93 -19.36
CA ARG A 474 -6.57 -18.84 -20.42
C ARG A 474 -8.01 -19.31 -20.20
N ASP A 475 -8.46 -19.45 -18.95
CA ASP A 475 -9.85 -19.81 -18.63
C ASP A 475 -10.83 -18.67 -18.98
N PHE A 476 -10.44 -17.41 -18.78
CA PHE A 476 -11.27 -16.24 -19.15
C PHE A 476 -11.27 -15.92 -20.64
N PHE A 477 -10.19 -16.27 -21.35
CA PHE A 477 -9.92 -16.00 -22.76
C PHE A 477 -9.37 -17.27 -23.47
N PRO A 478 -10.23 -18.28 -23.70
CA PRO A 478 -9.79 -19.58 -24.19
C PRO A 478 -9.27 -19.50 -25.62
N GLY A 479 -8.09 -20.07 -25.84
CA GLY A 479 -7.58 -20.40 -27.16
C GLY A 479 -8.16 -21.72 -27.67
N LYS A 480 -8.12 -21.93 -28.99
CA LYS A 480 -8.58 -23.19 -29.61
C LYS A 480 -7.70 -24.41 -29.29
N ASP A 481 -6.44 -24.17 -28.95
CA ASP A 481 -5.41 -25.16 -28.62
C ASP A 481 -4.34 -24.54 -27.68
N THR A 482 -3.35 -25.32 -27.27
CA THR A 482 -2.20 -24.85 -26.46
C THR A 482 -0.97 -24.52 -27.30
N GLY A 483 -1.08 -24.51 -28.63
CA GLY A 483 0.00 -24.16 -29.55
C GLY A 483 0.08 -22.64 -29.79
N PRO A 484 1.00 -22.18 -30.67
CA PRO A 484 1.19 -20.77 -30.96
C PRO A 484 -0.09 -20.04 -31.41
N GLU A 485 -0.97 -20.71 -32.16
CA GLU A 485 -2.21 -20.10 -32.64
C GLU A 485 -3.26 -19.95 -31.53
N GLY A 486 -3.52 -20.99 -30.73
CA GLY A 486 -4.44 -20.89 -29.60
C GLY A 486 -3.95 -19.91 -28.52
N LEU A 487 -2.66 -19.88 -28.23
CA LEU A 487 -2.07 -18.88 -27.34
C LEU A 487 -2.19 -17.45 -27.90
N ALA A 488 -2.10 -17.27 -29.22
CA ALA A 488 -2.37 -15.97 -29.85
C ALA A 488 -3.87 -15.61 -29.81
N ASP A 489 -4.76 -16.60 -29.88
CA ASP A 489 -6.20 -16.37 -29.68
C ASP A 489 -6.47 -15.86 -28.25
N THR A 490 -5.81 -16.41 -27.22
CA THR A 490 -5.87 -15.89 -25.83
C THR A 490 -5.44 -14.42 -25.74
N ALA A 491 -4.26 -14.11 -26.29
CA ALA A 491 -3.69 -12.76 -26.19
C ALA A 491 -4.51 -11.71 -26.95
N VAL A 492 -4.97 -12.01 -28.17
CA VAL A 492 -5.84 -11.12 -28.95
C VAL A 492 -7.15 -10.87 -28.22
N GLN A 493 -7.82 -11.90 -27.71
CA GLN A 493 -9.09 -11.73 -26.98
C GLN A 493 -8.93 -10.87 -25.71
N TRP A 494 -7.84 -11.05 -24.95
CA TRP A 494 -7.56 -10.21 -23.79
C TRP A 494 -7.33 -8.75 -24.19
N LEU A 495 -6.51 -8.51 -25.22
CA LEU A 495 -6.22 -7.17 -25.72
C LEU A 495 -7.49 -6.50 -26.24
N GLU A 496 -8.29 -7.18 -27.03
CA GLU A 496 -9.55 -6.65 -27.57
C GLU A 496 -10.61 -6.39 -26.50
N SER A 497 -10.51 -6.99 -25.30
CA SER A 497 -11.39 -6.63 -24.18
C SER A 497 -11.30 -5.14 -23.82
N TRP A 498 -10.13 -4.52 -24.01
CA TRP A 498 -9.86 -3.11 -23.73
C TRP A 498 -10.32 -2.13 -24.82
N ASN A 499 -10.86 -2.62 -25.94
CA ASN A 499 -11.45 -1.79 -27.01
C ASN A 499 -12.68 -0.96 -26.56
N ARG A 500 -13.15 -1.15 -25.31
CA ARG A 500 -14.16 -0.31 -24.66
C ARG A 500 -13.62 1.00 -24.09
N MET A 501 -12.32 1.05 -23.84
CA MET A 501 -11.58 2.28 -23.55
C MET A 501 -10.93 2.75 -24.86
N ARG A 502 -9.95 3.67 -24.81
CA ARG A 502 -9.21 4.09 -26.02
C ARG A 502 -7.76 3.58 -25.98
N PRO A 503 -7.43 2.43 -26.58
CA PRO A 503 -6.04 2.03 -26.77
C PRO A 503 -5.27 3.08 -27.57
N VAL A 504 -4.25 3.69 -26.96
CA VAL A 504 -3.34 4.64 -27.62
C VAL A 504 -1.96 4.04 -27.87
N ILE A 505 -1.55 3.08 -27.06
CA ILE A 505 -0.36 2.25 -27.27
C ILE A 505 -0.74 0.81 -26.91
N VAL A 506 -0.04 -0.18 -27.43
CA VAL A 506 -0.10 -1.57 -26.96
C VAL A 506 1.31 -2.12 -26.74
N GLU A 507 1.54 -2.82 -25.64
CA GLU A 507 2.80 -3.53 -25.36
C GLU A 507 2.57 -5.03 -25.51
N ALA A 508 2.73 -5.54 -26.73
CA ALA A 508 2.69 -6.96 -27.05
C ALA A 508 4.13 -7.47 -27.23
N VAL A 509 4.67 -8.14 -26.20
CA VAL A 509 6.11 -8.40 -26.06
C VAL A 509 6.46 -9.89 -26.15
N ALA A 510 7.21 -10.26 -27.19
CA ALA A 510 7.98 -11.49 -27.26
C ALA A 510 9.38 -11.27 -26.66
N THR A 511 9.80 -12.14 -25.74
CA THR A 511 11.15 -12.12 -25.13
C THR A 511 12.01 -13.30 -25.56
N ASN A 512 11.41 -14.33 -26.16
CA ASN A 512 12.08 -15.45 -26.84
C ASN A 512 11.17 -16.01 -27.94
N ALA A 513 11.40 -15.59 -29.18
CA ALA A 513 10.61 -15.93 -30.36
C ALA A 513 10.62 -17.43 -30.74
N ASP A 514 11.58 -18.22 -30.26
CA ASP A 514 11.65 -19.66 -30.56
C ASP A 514 10.62 -20.48 -29.75
N THR A 515 10.16 -19.93 -28.63
CA THR A 515 9.12 -20.53 -27.79
C THR A 515 7.73 -20.36 -28.42
N ASP A 516 6.81 -21.29 -28.15
CA ASP A 516 5.45 -21.19 -28.69
C ASP A 516 4.69 -19.97 -28.16
N ALA A 517 4.97 -19.54 -26.93
CA ALA A 517 4.50 -18.28 -26.38
C ALA A 517 5.10 -17.05 -27.10
N GLY A 518 6.38 -17.09 -27.51
CA GLY A 518 6.99 -16.03 -28.32
C GLY A 518 6.39 -15.94 -29.72
N LYS A 519 6.23 -17.08 -30.40
CA LYS A 519 5.52 -17.18 -31.70
C LYS A 519 4.09 -16.67 -31.60
N ALA A 520 3.39 -16.99 -30.50
CA ALA A 520 2.06 -16.49 -30.22
C ALA A 520 2.02 -14.96 -30.08
N MET A 521 3.03 -14.35 -29.46
CA MET A 521 3.12 -12.88 -29.37
C MET A 521 3.40 -12.22 -30.73
N GLU A 522 4.24 -12.79 -31.59
CA GLU A 522 4.43 -12.28 -32.96
C GLU A 522 3.18 -12.43 -33.84
N LEU A 523 2.48 -13.55 -33.71
CA LEU A 523 1.18 -13.76 -34.37
C LEU A 523 0.11 -12.80 -33.83
N THR A 524 0.09 -12.53 -32.52
CA THR A 524 -0.77 -11.52 -31.89
C THR A 524 -0.51 -10.14 -32.49
N ARG A 525 0.77 -9.72 -32.55
CA ARG A 525 1.17 -8.43 -33.15
C ARG A 525 0.72 -8.32 -34.62
N THR A 526 0.84 -9.40 -35.37
CA THR A 526 0.40 -9.50 -36.78
C THR A 526 -1.12 -9.36 -36.92
N ARG A 527 -1.90 -9.98 -36.03
CA ARG A 527 -3.38 -9.90 -36.00
C ARG A 527 -3.87 -8.51 -35.60
N LEU A 528 -3.28 -7.91 -34.56
CA LEU A 528 -3.61 -6.54 -34.13
C LEU A 528 -3.24 -5.44 -35.16
N ARG A 529 -2.43 -5.77 -36.17
CA ARG A 529 -2.03 -4.87 -37.26
C ARG A 529 -2.95 -4.94 -38.48
N GLN A 530 -3.93 -5.84 -38.50
CA GLN A 530 -4.92 -5.90 -39.59
C GLN A 530 -5.81 -4.65 -39.58
N PRO A 531 -6.26 -4.13 -40.76
CA PRO A 531 -6.94 -2.84 -40.85
C PRO A 531 -8.28 -2.74 -40.10
N ASP A 532 -8.91 -3.87 -39.82
CA ASP A 532 -10.16 -4.03 -39.08
C ASP A 532 -9.97 -4.12 -37.55
N SER A 533 -8.75 -4.32 -37.07
CA SER A 533 -8.46 -4.31 -35.64
C SER A 533 -8.52 -2.89 -35.07
N ALA A 534 -9.11 -2.74 -33.88
CA ALA A 534 -9.08 -1.48 -33.13
C ALA A 534 -7.65 -1.00 -32.81
N TYR A 535 -6.67 -1.91 -32.80
CA TYR A 535 -5.25 -1.63 -32.58
C TYR A 535 -4.49 -1.19 -33.83
N ALA A 536 -5.13 -1.16 -35.01
CA ALA A 536 -4.49 -0.76 -36.27
C ALA A 536 -3.87 0.65 -36.21
N GLN A 537 -4.42 1.54 -35.37
CA GLN A 537 -3.97 2.93 -35.18
C GLN A 537 -3.07 3.13 -33.94
N ALA A 538 -2.94 2.13 -33.07
CA ALA A 538 -2.11 2.20 -31.88
C ALA A 538 -0.65 1.83 -32.20
N ALA A 539 0.30 2.66 -31.73
CA ALA A 539 1.71 2.31 -31.71
C ALA A 539 1.94 1.04 -30.86
N PHE A 540 2.81 0.14 -31.31
CA PHE A 540 3.41 -0.83 -30.40
C PHE A 540 4.48 -0.09 -29.59
N SER A 541 4.41 -0.22 -28.26
CA SER A 541 5.56 0.12 -27.42
C SER A 541 6.50 -1.09 -27.32
N SER A 542 7.79 -0.80 -27.26
CA SER A 542 8.80 -1.73 -26.73
C SER A 542 9.46 -1.07 -25.53
N GLY A 543 9.06 -1.50 -24.34
CA GLY A 543 9.62 -1.04 -23.07
C GLY A 543 10.77 -1.89 -22.60
N TYR A 544 11.85 -1.23 -22.21
CA TYR A 544 13.02 -1.84 -21.61
C TYR A 544 13.59 -0.90 -20.55
N ARG A 545 14.19 -1.49 -19.52
CA ARG A 545 15.02 -0.78 -18.55
C ARG A 545 16.42 -1.30 -18.74
N TYR A 546 17.40 -0.39 -18.79
CA TYR A 546 18.80 -0.73 -18.92
C TYR A 546 19.25 -1.30 -17.58
N GLU A 547 19.39 -0.42 -16.60
CA GLU A 547 19.73 -0.74 -15.22
C GLU A 547 19.15 0.33 -14.30
N ASP A 548 18.90 -0.02 -13.05
CA ASP A 548 18.74 1.03 -12.03
C ASP A 548 20.14 1.51 -11.55
N PHE A 549 21.18 0.66 -11.68
CA PHE A 549 22.60 1.04 -11.54
C PHE A 549 23.57 -0.02 -12.08
N SER A 550 24.81 0.39 -12.37
CA SER A 550 25.90 -0.53 -12.74
C SER A 550 27.20 -0.30 -11.95
N LEU A 551 27.99 -1.36 -11.81
CA LEU A 551 29.26 -1.38 -11.07
C LEU A 551 30.42 -1.78 -12.01
N PRO A 552 31.51 -0.99 -12.11
CA PRO A 552 32.66 -1.34 -12.92
C PRO A 552 33.46 -2.52 -12.34
N ARG A 553 34.00 -3.35 -13.24
CA ARG A 553 34.91 -4.47 -12.93
C ARG A 553 36.33 -4.18 -13.42
N ALA A 554 37.32 -4.81 -12.82
CA ALA A 554 38.74 -4.58 -13.08
C ALA A 554 39.17 -4.95 -14.52
N ASN A 555 38.36 -5.73 -15.24
CA ASN A 555 38.54 -6.10 -16.65
C ASN A 555 37.85 -5.13 -17.63
N HIS A 556 37.36 -3.97 -17.15
CA HIS A 556 36.55 -2.99 -17.89
C HIS A 556 35.14 -3.46 -18.31
N GLU A 557 34.68 -4.62 -17.84
CA GLU A 557 33.26 -4.97 -17.91
C GLU A 557 32.47 -4.26 -16.80
N LYS A 558 31.13 -4.40 -16.85
CA LYS A 558 30.21 -3.89 -15.82
C LYS A 558 29.28 -4.99 -15.37
N ASP A 559 28.97 -4.98 -14.07
CA ASP A 559 27.81 -5.69 -13.55
C ASP A 559 26.61 -4.74 -13.49
N TYR A 560 25.45 -5.23 -13.94
CA TYR A 560 24.22 -4.46 -14.05
C TYR A 560 23.22 -4.93 -13.01
N TYR A 561 22.52 -4.00 -12.37
CA TYR A 561 21.58 -4.27 -11.30
C TYR A 561 20.26 -3.52 -11.53
N VAL A 562 19.18 -4.10 -11.02
CA VAL A 562 17.86 -3.47 -10.98
C VAL A 562 17.27 -3.53 -9.58
N TRP A 563 16.46 -2.53 -9.24
CA TRP A 563 15.55 -2.58 -8.11
C TRP A 563 14.29 -3.32 -8.55
N ARG A 564 13.89 -4.32 -7.76
CA ARG A 564 12.57 -4.96 -7.91
C ARG A 564 11.55 -4.25 -7.01
N ASN A 565 10.33 -4.75 -7.03
CA ASN A 565 9.17 -4.02 -6.53
C ASN A 565 9.07 -3.89 -5.00
N PHE A 566 10.02 -4.39 -4.20
CA PHE A 566 10.07 -4.14 -2.74
C PHE A 566 11.38 -3.47 -2.30
N GLY A 567 12.13 -2.89 -3.24
CA GLY A 567 13.42 -2.26 -2.99
C GLY A 567 14.59 -3.25 -2.90
N GLU A 568 14.42 -4.52 -3.30
CA GLU A 568 15.52 -5.48 -3.34
C GLU A 568 16.35 -5.36 -4.63
N MET A 569 17.67 -5.53 -4.50
CA MET A 569 18.61 -5.52 -5.63
C MET A 569 18.64 -6.89 -6.33
N GLN A 570 18.48 -6.89 -7.64
CA GLN A 570 18.72 -8.05 -8.50
C GLN A 570 19.83 -7.75 -9.50
N LYS A 571 20.92 -8.52 -9.47
CA LYS A 571 21.90 -8.53 -10.56
C LYS A 571 21.26 -9.11 -11.82
N LEU A 572 21.39 -8.42 -12.95
CA LEU A 572 20.93 -8.91 -14.25
C LEU A 572 21.82 -10.04 -14.75
N SER A 573 21.22 -11.07 -15.34
CA SER A 573 21.93 -12.14 -16.04
C SER A 573 22.41 -11.69 -17.42
N ASN A 574 23.44 -12.35 -17.94
CA ASN A 574 23.93 -12.15 -19.32
C ASN A 574 23.09 -12.95 -20.35
N GLU A 575 21.79 -13.12 -20.10
CA GLU A 575 20.85 -13.71 -21.05
C GLU A 575 20.60 -12.74 -22.21
N ALA A 576 20.35 -13.27 -23.41
CA ALA A 576 20.23 -12.46 -24.64
C ALA A 576 19.19 -11.32 -24.52
N PHE A 577 18.03 -11.58 -23.91
CA PHE A 577 17.01 -10.56 -23.67
C PHE A 577 17.46 -9.51 -22.63
N GLY A 578 18.24 -9.91 -21.62
CA GLY A 578 18.87 -8.97 -20.67
C GLY A 578 19.88 -8.05 -21.34
N ILE A 579 20.65 -8.57 -22.32
CA ILE A 579 21.58 -7.78 -23.13
C ILE A 579 20.81 -6.78 -24.00
N GLN A 580 19.78 -7.22 -24.74
CA GLN A 580 18.91 -6.33 -25.53
C GLN A 580 18.34 -5.19 -24.68
N ARG A 581 17.85 -5.49 -23.48
CA ARG A 581 17.32 -4.51 -22.52
C ARG A 581 18.31 -3.45 -22.03
N THR A 582 19.62 -3.70 -22.16
CA THR A 582 20.71 -2.79 -21.74
C THR A 582 21.45 -2.15 -22.93
N THR A 583 20.82 -2.12 -24.11
CA THR A 583 21.47 -1.71 -25.36
C THR A 583 20.58 -0.77 -26.16
N ALA A 584 20.98 0.49 -26.29
CA ALA A 584 20.27 1.46 -27.13
C ALA A 584 20.19 1.00 -28.59
N GLY A 585 19.03 1.23 -29.22
CA GLY A 585 18.68 0.79 -30.56
C GLY A 585 18.24 -0.67 -30.68
N ALA A 586 18.34 -1.49 -29.62
CA ALA A 586 18.03 -2.93 -29.70
C ALA A 586 16.55 -3.22 -29.99
N PHE A 587 15.65 -2.33 -29.56
CA PHE A 587 14.21 -2.46 -29.77
C PHE A 587 13.66 -1.54 -30.87
N ARG A 588 14.52 -0.82 -31.60
CA ARG A 588 14.10 0.14 -32.63
C ARG A 588 13.15 -0.46 -33.68
N ASP A 589 13.29 -1.75 -33.98
CA ASP A 589 12.50 -2.46 -35.00
C ASP A 589 11.27 -3.19 -34.38
N ALA A 590 11.16 -3.19 -33.04
CA ALA A 590 10.12 -3.90 -32.28
C ALA A 590 8.90 -3.04 -31.88
N GLY A 591 8.98 -1.71 -31.95
CA GLY A 591 7.85 -0.82 -31.63
C GLY A 591 7.98 0.57 -32.23
N GLU A 592 6.85 1.24 -32.46
CA GLU A 592 6.82 2.65 -32.85
C GLU A 592 7.09 3.59 -31.65
N SER A 593 6.73 3.22 -30.42
CA SER A 593 7.14 3.96 -29.21
C SER A 593 8.20 3.17 -28.44
N LEU A 594 9.27 3.83 -28.02
CA LEU A 594 10.39 3.22 -27.29
C LEU A 594 10.48 3.83 -25.90
N LEU A 595 10.19 3.04 -24.87
CA LEU A 595 10.24 3.45 -23.48
C LEU A 595 11.63 3.16 -22.89
N THR A 596 12.33 4.21 -22.45
CA THR A 596 13.76 4.18 -22.09
C THR A 596 14.08 5.16 -20.95
N ASP A 597 15.06 4.81 -20.13
CA ASP A 597 15.69 5.64 -19.09
C ASP A 597 16.86 6.49 -19.64
N GLN A 598 17.30 6.24 -20.88
CA GLN A 598 18.43 6.91 -21.56
C GLN A 598 18.00 7.42 -22.94
N PRO A 599 17.18 8.49 -23.00
CA PRO A 599 16.48 8.87 -24.22
C PRO A 599 17.31 9.70 -25.22
N GLU A 600 18.49 10.23 -24.83
CA GLU A 600 19.41 10.89 -25.77
C GLU A 600 20.18 9.85 -26.60
N GLU A 601 20.60 8.77 -25.97
CA GLU A 601 21.29 7.65 -26.61
C GLU A 601 20.35 6.81 -27.48
N GLU A 602 19.08 6.63 -27.09
CA GLU A 602 18.10 6.00 -27.98
C GLU A 602 17.79 6.88 -29.20
N LEU A 603 17.67 8.20 -29.00
CA LEU A 603 17.55 9.16 -30.09
C LEU A 603 18.77 9.08 -31.04
N LEU A 604 19.98 8.95 -30.49
CA LEU A 604 21.19 8.75 -31.29
C LEU A 604 21.17 7.42 -32.06
N ALA A 605 20.77 6.32 -31.42
CA ALA A 605 20.71 4.98 -32.01
C ALA A 605 19.74 4.93 -33.21
N LEU A 606 18.58 5.59 -33.06
CA LEU A 606 17.61 5.79 -34.13
C LEU A 606 18.19 6.60 -35.30
N LEU A 607 18.84 7.74 -35.02
CA LEU A 607 19.41 8.63 -36.05
C LEU A 607 20.58 7.99 -36.82
N GLU A 608 21.44 7.25 -36.12
CA GLU A 608 22.57 6.53 -36.74
C GLU A 608 22.15 5.16 -37.31
N ASN A 609 20.87 4.78 -37.20
CA ASN A 609 20.29 3.50 -37.61
C ASN A 609 21.14 2.29 -37.19
N ARG A 610 21.57 2.25 -35.93
CA ARG A 610 22.39 1.16 -35.36
C ARG A 610 22.06 0.88 -33.91
N THR A 611 22.50 -0.26 -33.40
CA THR A 611 22.65 -0.44 -31.95
C THR A 611 23.90 0.29 -31.46
N LEU A 612 23.84 0.77 -30.23
CA LEU A 612 25.02 1.26 -29.51
C LEU A 612 25.70 0.09 -28.76
N ALA A 613 26.79 0.34 -28.05
CA ALA A 613 27.43 -0.68 -27.21
C ALA A 613 26.53 -1.03 -26.01
N ARG A 614 26.88 -2.03 -25.20
CA ARG A 614 26.24 -2.22 -23.88
C ARG A 614 26.95 -1.36 -22.83
N GLY A 615 26.22 -0.78 -21.88
CA GLY A 615 26.81 -0.14 -20.69
C GLY A 615 27.58 1.16 -20.90
N HIS A 616 27.32 1.87 -21.99
CA HIS A 616 27.70 3.29 -22.19
C HIS A 616 26.61 4.25 -21.69
N THR A 617 25.59 3.70 -21.04
CA THR A 617 24.27 4.27 -20.73
C THR A 617 23.86 3.67 -19.40
N GLY A 618 23.49 4.52 -18.44
CA GLY A 618 23.03 4.08 -17.13
C GLY A 618 23.82 4.63 -15.94
N MET A 619 23.22 4.47 -14.76
CA MET A 619 23.68 5.03 -13.50
C MET A 619 24.88 4.25 -12.93
N GLU A 620 26.06 4.45 -13.50
CA GLU A 620 27.31 3.84 -13.00
C GLU A 620 27.66 4.39 -11.61
N LEU A 621 28.07 3.52 -10.70
CA LEU A 621 28.55 3.90 -9.37
C LEU A 621 29.99 4.46 -9.42
N ASP A 622 30.25 5.56 -8.72
CA ASP A 622 31.60 6.15 -8.59
C ASP A 622 32.38 5.49 -7.45
N LEU A 623 32.71 4.22 -7.65
CA LEU A 623 33.32 3.37 -6.63
C LEU A 623 34.50 2.57 -7.20
N PRO A 624 35.44 2.12 -6.35
CA PRO A 624 36.53 1.25 -6.78
C PRO A 624 36.01 -0.01 -7.48
N PRO A 625 36.65 -0.47 -8.58
CA PRO A 625 36.33 -1.75 -9.18
C PRO A 625 36.39 -2.88 -8.16
N GLU A 626 35.52 -3.87 -8.32
CA GLU A 626 35.35 -5.01 -7.40
C GLU A 626 34.71 -4.70 -6.03
N THR A 627 34.18 -3.49 -5.81
CA THR A 627 33.41 -3.17 -4.59
C THR A 627 32.25 -4.18 -4.38
N PRO A 628 32.15 -4.86 -3.23
CA PRO A 628 31.12 -5.87 -3.00
C PRO A 628 29.75 -5.22 -2.78
N ILE A 629 28.71 -5.78 -3.41
CA ILE A 629 27.31 -5.38 -3.22
C ILE A 629 26.55 -6.52 -2.54
N ASP A 630 26.05 -6.28 -1.33
CA ASP A 630 25.19 -7.22 -0.62
C ASP A 630 23.74 -7.08 -1.10
N SER A 631 23.37 -7.86 -2.13
CA SER A 631 22.00 -7.96 -2.61
C SER A 631 21.05 -8.67 -1.65
N ALA A 632 21.55 -9.33 -0.60
CA ALA A 632 20.75 -10.04 0.41
C ALA A 632 20.46 -9.20 1.66
N ARG A 633 21.08 -8.01 1.78
CA ARG A 633 20.92 -7.02 2.87
C ARG A 633 19.49 -6.91 3.41
N ASP A 634 18.52 -6.64 2.53
CA ASP A 634 17.13 -6.41 2.89
C ASP A 634 16.23 -7.66 2.75
N ALA A 635 16.78 -8.83 2.43
CA ALA A 635 16.01 -10.01 2.04
C ALA A 635 14.94 -10.43 3.06
N GLN A 636 15.17 -10.20 4.36
CA GLN A 636 14.21 -10.51 5.41
C GLN A 636 13.00 -9.58 5.43
N ILE A 637 13.22 -8.26 5.31
CA ILE A 637 12.12 -7.29 5.30
C ILE A 637 11.36 -7.35 3.98
N VAL A 638 12.07 -7.56 2.87
CA VAL A 638 11.50 -7.84 1.55
C VAL A 638 10.62 -9.10 1.60
N GLN A 639 11.12 -10.23 2.12
CA GLN A 639 10.33 -11.46 2.24
C GLN A 639 9.05 -11.26 3.08
N GLN A 640 9.12 -10.47 4.14
CA GLN A 640 7.94 -10.09 4.93
C GLN A 640 6.94 -9.30 4.08
N ARG A 641 7.37 -8.20 3.46
CA ARG A 641 6.49 -7.30 2.68
C ARG A 641 5.91 -7.99 1.44
N SER A 642 6.71 -8.79 0.72
CA SER A 642 6.20 -9.63 -0.38
C SER A 642 5.21 -10.70 0.07
N SER A 643 5.20 -11.08 1.35
CA SER A 643 4.23 -12.05 1.88
C SER A 643 2.94 -11.37 2.36
N GLU A 644 3.05 -10.21 3.00
CA GLU A 644 1.90 -9.34 3.32
C GLU A 644 1.18 -8.88 2.05
N PHE A 645 1.92 -8.43 1.04
CA PHE A 645 1.39 -8.01 -0.25
C PHE A 645 0.65 -9.15 -0.97
N ARG A 646 1.24 -10.35 -1.06
CA ARG A 646 0.58 -11.53 -1.64
C ARG A 646 -0.66 -11.96 -0.86
N ALA A 647 -0.72 -11.74 0.45
CA ALA A 647 -1.90 -12.02 1.26
C ALA A 647 -3.03 -10.99 1.06
N ALA A 648 -2.71 -9.78 0.57
CA ALA A 648 -3.66 -8.73 0.24
C ALA A 648 -4.12 -8.75 -1.24
N SER A 649 -3.36 -9.38 -2.13
CA SER A 649 -3.69 -9.49 -3.56
C SER A 649 -5.02 -10.22 -3.79
N LYS A 650 -5.86 -9.66 -4.66
CA LYS A 650 -7.21 -10.15 -4.96
C LYS A 650 -7.22 -10.70 -6.40
N PRO A 651 -7.25 -12.03 -6.61
CA PRO A 651 -7.41 -12.58 -7.95
C PRO A 651 -8.79 -12.23 -8.52
N ALA A 652 -8.93 -12.31 -9.83
CA ALA A 652 -10.21 -12.11 -10.51
C ALA A 652 -11.28 -13.08 -9.97
N ASP A 653 -12.44 -12.57 -9.53
CA ASP A 653 -13.61 -13.37 -9.18
C ASP A 653 -14.37 -13.77 -10.46
N PRO A 654 -14.42 -15.07 -10.84
CA PRO A 654 -15.11 -15.50 -12.06
C PRO A 654 -16.62 -15.26 -12.05
N ALA A 655 -17.26 -15.26 -10.88
CA ALA A 655 -18.70 -15.00 -10.74
C ALA A 655 -19.02 -13.50 -10.88
N LEU A 656 -18.11 -12.61 -10.42
CA LEU A 656 -18.19 -11.18 -10.71
C LEU A 656 -18.03 -10.91 -12.21
N VAL A 657 -16.98 -11.45 -12.84
CA VAL A 657 -16.71 -11.31 -14.28
C VAL A 657 -17.87 -11.86 -15.13
N ALA A 658 -18.38 -13.05 -14.80
CA ALA A 658 -19.53 -13.64 -15.49
C ALA A 658 -20.80 -12.77 -15.36
N ALA A 659 -21.06 -12.21 -14.18
CA ALA A 659 -22.20 -11.33 -13.98
C ALA A 659 -22.10 -10.02 -14.79
N VAL A 660 -20.90 -9.44 -14.95
CA VAL A 660 -20.68 -8.28 -15.84
C VAL A 660 -20.94 -8.65 -17.30
N ARG A 661 -20.45 -9.82 -17.74
CA ARG A 661 -20.69 -10.35 -19.10
C ARG A 661 -22.18 -10.55 -19.37
N GLU A 662 -22.90 -11.20 -18.46
CA GLU A 662 -24.36 -11.43 -18.54
C GLU A 662 -25.15 -10.11 -18.51
N GLY A 663 -24.82 -9.19 -17.61
CA GLY A 663 -25.42 -7.86 -17.51
C GLY A 663 -25.39 -7.09 -18.83
N ARG A 664 -24.25 -7.09 -19.51
CA ARG A 664 -24.10 -6.47 -20.84
C ARG A 664 -24.81 -7.19 -21.98
N VAL A 665 -25.19 -8.46 -21.81
CA VAL A 665 -26.07 -9.16 -22.77
C VAL A 665 -27.51 -8.74 -22.51
N LEU A 666 -27.93 -8.72 -21.25
CA LEU A 666 -29.25 -8.25 -20.82
C LEU A 666 -29.54 -6.80 -21.25
N ASP A 667 -28.58 -5.89 -21.11
CA ASP A 667 -28.72 -4.47 -21.46
C ASP A 667 -28.89 -4.24 -22.98
N ARG A 668 -28.45 -5.20 -23.82
CA ARG A 668 -28.53 -5.14 -25.29
C ARG A 668 -29.61 -6.06 -25.89
N SER A 669 -30.20 -6.95 -25.10
CA SER A 669 -31.20 -7.90 -25.58
C SER A 669 -32.56 -7.23 -25.72
N VAL A 670 -32.97 -6.96 -26.96
CA VAL A 670 -34.30 -6.45 -27.30
C VAL A 670 -35.38 -7.44 -26.84
N GLU A 671 -35.14 -8.75 -26.96
CA GLU A 671 -36.10 -9.79 -26.58
C GLU A 671 -36.37 -9.80 -25.07
N LEU A 672 -35.33 -9.74 -24.24
CA LEU A 672 -35.47 -9.69 -22.77
C LEU A 672 -35.96 -8.33 -22.24
N GLN A 673 -35.89 -7.27 -23.05
CA GLN A 673 -36.59 -6.00 -22.76
C GLN A 673 -38.11 -6.11 -22.97
N HIS A 674 -38.57 -7.06 -23.79
CA HIS A 674 -39.99 -7.29 -24.10
C HIS A 674 -40.61 -8.49 -23.37
N ASP A 675 -39.84 -9.21 -22.53
CA ASP A 675 -40.36 -10.19 -21.54
C ASP A 675 -40.21 -9.66 -20.09
N PRO A 676 -41.27 -9.02 -19.54
CA PRO A 676 -41.26 -8.54 -18.16
C PRO A 676 -41.16 -9.63 -17.10
N ALA A 677 -41.51 -10.88 -17.40
CA ALA A 677 -41.45 -11.98 -16.43
C ALA A 677 -40.01 -12.50 -16.28
N ALA A 678 -39.32 -12.76 -17.39
CA ALA A 678 -37.89 -13.08 -17.37
C ALA A 678 -37.06 -11.96 -16.72
N ARG A 679 -37.34 -10.70 -17.06
CA ARG A 679 -36.67 -9.53 -16.48
C ARG A 679 -36.81 -9.46 -14.95
N ARG A 680 -38.02 -9.69 -14.41
CA ARG A 680 -38.25 -9.75 -12.96
C ARG A 680 -37.54 -10.91 -12.27
N ALA A 681 -37.44 -12.08 -12.92
CA ALA A 681 -36.72 -13.22 -12.36
C ALA A 681 -35.21 -12.95 -12.23
N VAL A 682 -34.62 -12.30 -13.24
CA VAL A 682 -33.21 -11.85 -13.19
C VAL A 682 -33.00 -10.80 -12.09
N ASP A 683 -33.93 -9.84 -11.95
CA ASP A 683 -33.84 -8.80 -10.91
C ASP A 683 -33.95 -9.40 -9.50
N ALA A 684 -34.89 -10.33 -9.26
CA ALA A 684 -35.01 -11.03 -7.98
C ALA A 684 -33.74 -11.85 -7.63
N ARG A 685 -33.11 -12.50 -8.62
CA ARG A 685 -31.80 -13.16 -8.45
C ARG A 685 -30.68 -12.15 -8.17
N ALA A 686 -30.74 -10.96 -8.78
CA ALA A 686 -29.75 -9.91 -8.56
C ALA A 686 -29.86 -9.29 -7.16
N GLU A 687 -31.07 -9.23 -6.59
CA GLU A 687 -31.32 -8.81 -5.20
C GLU A 687 -30.87 -9.88 -4.19
N SER A 688 -31.15 -11.18 -4.43
CA SER A 688 -30.76 -12.26 -3.50
C SER A 688 -29.25 -12.45 -3.34
N LEU A 689 -28.44 -11.95 -4.29
CA LEU A 689 -26.99 -11.91 -4.21
C LEU A 689 -26.44 -10.81 -3.27
N GLY A 690 -27.29 -9.97 -2.67
CA GLY A 690 -26.91 -9.02 -1.61
C GLY A 690 -26.02 -7.85 -2.03
N ARG A 691 -25.73 -7.69 -3.33
CA ARG A 691 -24.80 -6.66 -3.87
C ARG A 691 -25.36 -5.24 -3.92
N LEU A 692 -26.49 -4.96 -3.25
CA LEU A 692 -27.20 -3.68 -3.30
C LEU A 692 -27.51 -3.20 -1.88
N ASN A 693 -26.82 -2.13 -1.44
CA ASN A 693 -27.31 -1.33 -0.33
C ASN A 693 -28.50 -0.51 -0.84
N ALA A 694 -29.63 -0.54 -0.12
CA ALA A 694 -30.84 0.20 -0.45
C ALA A 694 -30.60 1.72 -0.60
N GLN A 695 -29.58 2.26 0.08
CA GLN A 695 -29.20 3.68 0.06
C GLN A 695 -28.78 4.22 -1.32
N TYR A 696 -28.22 3.38 -2.20
CA TYR A 696 -27.62 3.83 -3.48
C TYR A 696 -28.41 3.41 -4.73
N ARG A 697 -29.57 2.77 -4.55
CA ARG A 697 -30.46 2.30 -5.61
C ARG A 697 -30.96 3.49 -6.47
N GLY A 698 -30.49 3.57 -7.71
CA GLY A 698 -30.91 4.61 -8.67
C GLY A 698 -30.18 5.96 -8.58
N ALA A 699 -29.19 6.13 -7.69
CA ALA A 699 -28.43 7.37 -7.59
C ALA A 699 -27.49 7.57 -8.81
N PRO A 700 -27.35 8.79 -9.36
CA PRO A 700 -26.42 9.07 -10.46
C PRO A 700 -24.96 8.72 -10.08
N VAL A 701 -24.17 8.23 -11.04
CA VAL A 701 -22.73 7.91 -10.82
C VAL A 701 -21.95 9.15 -10.32
N SER A 702 -22.34 10.35 -10.75
CA SER A 702 -21.78 11.63 -10.27
C SER A 702 -22.01 11.89 -8.78
N HIS A 703 -23.10 11.40 -8.18
CA HIS A 703 -23.35 11.57 -6.75
C HIS A 703 -22.31 10.83 -5.90
N TYR A 704 -21.86 9.65 -6.37
CA TYR A 704 -20.81 8.88 -5.69
C TYR A 704 -19.42 9.51 -5.91
N LEU A 705 -19.13 9.95 -7.14
CA LEU A 705 -17.87 10.65 -7.47
C LEU A 705 -17.65 11.91 -6.62
N ASN A 706 -18.71 12.67 -6.34
CA ASN A 706 -18.62 13.90 -5.55
C ASN A 706 -18.54 13.61 -4.04
N ALA A 707 -19.38 12.70 -3.51
CA ALA A 707 -19.41 12.37 -2.08
C ALA A 707 -18.10 11.73 -1.55
N GLN A 708 -17.29 11.10 -2.41
CA GLN A 708 -15.94 10.66 -2.02
C GLN A 708 -14.87 11.75 -2.17
N ALA A 709 -15.06 12.73 -3.07
CA ALA A 709 -14.15 13.87 -3.15
C ALA A 709 -14.19 14.73 -1.87
N GLU A 710 -15.38 14.90 -1.30
CA GLU A 710 -15.62 15.56 0.00
C GLU A 710 -14.95 14.88 1.20
N GLN A 711 -14.45 13.63 1.06
CA GLN A 711 -13.70 12.90 2.10
C GLN A 711 -12.18 13.00 1.95
N ILE A 712 -11.69 13.54 0.82
CA ILE A 712 -10.26 13.62 0.47
C ILE A 712 -9.74 15.06 0.60
N GLU A 713 -10.62 16.07 0.47
CA GLU A 713 -10.28 17.44 0.84
C GLU A 713 -10.20 17.58 2.37
N PRO A 714 -9.09 18.08 2.94
CA PRO A 714 -9.02 18.36 4.37
C PRO A 714 -9.96 19.52 4.73
N GLU A 715 -10.63 19.43 5.88
CA GLU A 715 -11.25 20.60 6.51
C GLU A 715 -10.19 21.71 6.67
N GLN A 716 -10.55 22.93 6.26
CA GLN A 716 -9.64 24.08 6.11
C GLN A 716 -9.11 24.64 7.43
#